data_AF-A0A2A2Y2S5-F1
#
_entry.id   AF-A0A2A2Y2S5-F1
#
_cell.length_a   1.000
_cell.length_b   1.000
_cell.length_c   1.000
_cell.angle_alpha   90.00
_cell.angle_beta   90.00
_cell.angle_gamma   90.00
#
_symmetry.space_group_name_H-M   'P 1'
#
loop_
_entity.id
_entity.type
_entity.pdbx_description
1 polymer ?
#
loop_
_entity_poly.entity_id
_entity_poly.type
_entity_poly.pdbx_seq_one_letter_code
_entity_poly.pdbx_strand_id
1 'polypeptide(L)'
;MLAPEPVFAANPAKGLPPATLDSAPYALTHAPVLIDFALSLGCFNARSDGRHRVRFHGSGRWWNPSAAPLLADANHNLYLIEVDGAPEVEVRNVTSGANFTASLDDCLQADFGLFTQGLREQGLWLWGPVADAQTHGMSRRGLLPGEVYGFVSPDPGQQPQGLSRVLTKTTWRLDDAPRPANWRRPSPEVFTPTDRIEIAVRFRGPMTLKLRPANGPAPVDQAIGEYPSPPQVVIANVAFPDFLIETTGADYSREDSAGYTIAERRACLRLKLRERPMAAWLAGVRGGVLFKPSWDLAVPADAAEWEVLNPLTAVFEKQEGPTSPRESILWDKYGNAHAGNEAGAFARLVVRDVPASPLSSVAGLQALVPESDRNWGFWLDTAFVAAPGAATRPQGASDNPRLVAWDERVPLRRAELLAPEAASSLVVAGAFNVNSRDVDAWERLLTSATSTWSADVGGPWEARPLTGAWWATLPSGAQLAPFGSSAPVNLPDEELATLSPEALETVAAQQGIRQLPPAVSRRWAEAIVASQPSHGWPYPSLEAWVRSGLLEKSLHDSGVNQVLGVELADGPAALRPGHFLRAFGPLLTVRGDTFMIRSRAVSATGDAAVEVEWTVQRVPETQAIPALGRRFRVIRARIRNG
;
A
#
# COMPACT_ATOMS: atom_id res chain seq x y z
N MET A 1 1.63 -24.72 -5.91
CA MET A 1 2.50 -23.55 -5.69
C MET A 1 2.07 -22.49 -6.68
N LEU A 2 1.57 -21.35 -6.20
CA LEU A 2 1.33 -20.18 -7.04
C LEU A 2 2.69 -19.75 -7.61
N ALA A 3 2.87 -19.85 -8.91
CA ALA A 3 4.03 -19.20 -9.54
C ALA A 3 3.82 -17.70 -9.37
N PRO A 4 4.80 -16.94 -8.84
CA PRO A 4 4.65 -15.50 -8.77
C PRO A 4 4.47 -14.97 -10.19
N GLU A 5 3.53 -14.05 -10.38
CA GLU A 5 3.49 -13.30 -11.63
C GLU A 5 4.86 -12.66 -11.87
N PRO A 6 5.35 -12.58 -13.12
CA PRO A 6 6.69 -12.08 -13.44
C PRO A 6 7.01 -10.72 -12.80
N VAL A 7 5.99 -9.89 -12.57
CA VAL A 7 6.11 -8.57 -11.94
C VAL A 7 6.62 -8.67 -10.48
N PHE A 8 6.21 -9.68 -9.71
CA PHE A 8 6.63 -9.91 -8.32
C PHE A 8 7.85 -10.84 -8.18
N ALA A 9 8.44 -11.27 -9.30
CA ALA A 9 9.66 -12.08 -9.31
C ALA A 9 10.94 -11.23 -9.13
N ALA A 10 10.85 -9.90 -9.32
CA ALA A 10 11.93 -8.95 -9.06
C ALA A 10 12.17 -8.75 -7.54
N ASN A 11 13.35 -8.25 -7.15
CA ASN A 11 13.62 -7.90 -5.75
C ASN A 11 12.70 -6.72 -5.33
N PRO A 12 11.67 -6.92 -4.49
CA PRO A 12 10.74 -5.86 -4.14
C PRO A 12 11.40 -4.71 -3.38
N ALA A 13 12.55 -4.94 -2.74
CA ALA A 13 13.36 -3.89 -2.12
C ALA A 13 13.88 -2.85 -3.14
N LYS A 14 13.89 -3.20 -4.43
CA LYS A 14 14.26 -2.31 -5.54
C LYS A 14 13.07 -1.76 -6.31
N GLY A 15 11.87 -1.93 -5.76
CA GLY A 15 10.62 -1.39 -6.28
C GLY A 15 9.89 -2.32 -7.24
N LEU A 16 8.60 -2.06 -7.40
CA LEU A 16 7.69 -2.76 -8.29
C LEU A 16 6.79 -1.73 -9.01
N PRO A 17 6.41 -1.96 -10.28
CA PRO A 17 5.44 -1.10 -10.94
C PRO A 17 4.06 -1.23 -10.28
N PRO A 18 3.14 -0.28 -10.51
CA PRO A 18 1.75 -0.45 -10.11
C PRO A 18 1.16 -1.75 -10.68
N ALA A 19 0.60 -2.58 -9.82
CA ALA A 19 0.09 -3.89 -10.19
C ALA A 19 -1.01 -4.36 -9.24
N THR A 20 -1.98 -5.11 -9.78
CA THR A 20 -2.98 -5.80 -8.98
C THR A 20 -2.83 -7.30 -9.20
N LEU A 21 -2.58 -8.02 -8.12
CA LEU A 21 -2.71 -9.47 -8.10
C LEU A 21 -4.12 -9.79 -7.59
N ASP A 22 -5.00 -10.27 -8.46
CA ASP A 22 -6.37 -10.65 -8.13
C ASP A 22 -6.58 -12.13 -8.44
N SER A 23 -6.42 -12.95 -7.40
CA SER A 23 -6.58 -14.41 -7.50
C SER A 23 -7.31 -14.91 -6.27
N ALA A 24 -8.64 -14.79 -6.25
CA ALA A 24 -9.48 -15.21 -5.12
C ALA A 24 -9.03 -16.59 -4.56
N PRO A 25 -8.80 -16.71 -3.22
CA PRO A 25 -9.12 -15.76 -2.15
C PRO A 25 -8.09 -14.64 -1.91
N TYR A 26 -7.07 -14.51 -2.77
CA TYR A 26 -5.95 -13.60 -2.59
C TYR A 26 -6.10 -12.32 -3.41
N ALA A 27 -5.84 -11.17 -2.78
CA ALA A 27 -5.84 -9.89 -3.47
C ALA A 27 -4.74 -8.97 -2.91
N LEU A 28 -3.94 -8.38 -3.79
CA LEU A 28 -2.93 -7.38 -3.43
C LEU A 28 -2.80 -6.32 -4.54
N THR A 29 -3.09 -5.06 -4.21
CA THR A 29 -3.09 -3.94 -5.17
C THR A 29 -1.92 -3.01 -4.93
N HIS A 30 -0.71 -3.23 -5.43
CA HIS A 30 0.41 -2.30 -5.23
C HIS A 30 0.16 -1.02 -6.05
N ALA A 31 -0.28 0.04 -5.39
CA ALA A 31 -0.69 1.31 -5.98
C ALA A 31 -0.52 2.45 -4.95
N PRO A 32 -0.28 3.70 -5.40
CA PRO A 32 -0.32 4.85 -4.52
C PRO A 32 -1.78 5.22 -4.20
N VAL A 33 -1.95 5.96 -3.11
CA VAL A 33 -3.21 6.66 -2.79
C VAL A 33 -3.15 8.04 -3.45
N LEU A 34 -4.19 8.40 -4.22
CA LEU A 34 -4.39 9.78 -4.66
C LEU A 34 -4.91 10.59 -3.48
N ILE A 35 -4.15 11.59 -3.03
CA ILE A 35 -4.50 12.40 -1.86
C ILE A 35 -5.23 13.68 -2.28
N ASP A 36 -4.84 14.22 -3.43
CA ASP A 36 -5.31 15.50 -3.94
C ASP A 36 -5.24 15.43 -5.47
N PHE A 37 -6.27 15.95 -6.13
CA PHE A 37 -6.30 16.10 -7.57
C PHE A 37 -7.02 17.39 -7.94
N ALA A 38 -6.39 18.18 -8.81
CA ALA A 38 -6.87 19.46 -9.29
C ALA A 38 -6.76 19.48 -10.83
N LEU A 39 -7.88 19.71 -11.51
CA LEU A 39 -7.92 19.98 -12.94
C LEU A 39 -8.18 21.46 -13.18
N SER A 40 -7.11 22.20 -13.48
CA SER A 40 -7.17 23.63 -13.79
C SER A 40 -7.60 23.85 -15.24
N LEU A 41 -8.65 24.64 -15.46
CA LEU A 41 -9.26 24.89 -16.76
C LEU A 41 -9.21 26.38 -17.15
N GLY A 42 -9.04 26.64 -18.44
CA GLY A 42 -9.19 27.97 -19.03
C GLY A 42 -9.70 27.91 -20.46
N CYS A 43 -10.71 28.70 -20.78
CA CYS A 43 -11.31 28.78 -22.11
C CYS A 43 -10.99 30.13 -22.75
N PHE A 44 -10.56 30.12 -24.02
CA PHE A 44 -10.20 31.33 -24.76
C PHE A 44 -10.34 31.17 -26.27
N ASN A 45 -10.28 32.29 -26.98
CA ASN A 45 -10.17 32.38 -28.44
C ASN A 45 -8.73 32.76 -28.82
N ALA A 46 -8.12 32.08 -29.81
CA ALA A 46 -6.82 32.49 -30.34
C ALA A 46 -7.00 33.35 -31.60
N ARG A 47 -6.33 34.51 -31.68
CA ARG A 47 -6.44 35.44 -32.82
C ARG A 47 -5.77 34.89 -34.08
N SER A 48 -4.70 34.10 -33.92
CA SER A 48 -3.95 33.53 -35.02
C SER A 48 -4.78 32.65 -35.96
N ASP A 49 -5.80 31.95 -35.44
CA ASP A 49 -6.68 31.10 -36.24
C ASP A 49 -8.19 31.24 -35.94
N GLY A 50 -8.55 32.16 -35.03
CA GLY A 50 -9.91 32.43 -34.60
C GLY A 50 -10.58 31.30 -33.81
N ARG A 51 -9.87 30.21 -33.48
CA ARG A 51 -10.50 29.03 -32.86
C ARG A 51 -10.61 29.16 -31.35
N HIS A 52 -11.65 28.54 -30.81
CA HIS A 52 -11.92 28.45 -29.38
C HIS A 52 -11.32 27.19 -28.79
N ARG A 53 -10.65 27.33 -27.65
CA ARG A 53 -9.93 26.25 -27.00
C ARG A 53 -10.22 26.24 -25.51
N VAL A 54 -10.21 25.04 -24.95
CA VAL A 54 -9.90 24.85 -23.53
C VAL A 54 -8.45 24.42 -23.39
N ARG A 55 -7.74 25.03 -22.44
CA ARG A 55 -6.45 24.56 -21.96
C ARG A 55 -6.60 24.04 -20.55
N PHE A 56 -5.86 22.98 -20.24
CA PHE A 56 -5.90 22.39 -18.93
C PHE A 56 -4.55 21.86 -18.45
N HIS A 57 -4.40 21.89 -17.13
CA HIS A 57 -3.31 21.25 -16.39
C HIS A 57 -3.95 20.41 -15.30
N GLY A 58 -3.43 19.21 -15.07
CA GLY A 58 -3.75 18.44 -13.88
C GLY A 58 -2.59 18.55 -12.89
N SER A 59 -2.90 18.79 -11.62
CA SER A 59 -1.95 18.64 -10.53
C SER A 59 -2.54 17.77 -9.44
N GLY A 60 -1.70 17.23 -8.57
CA GLY A 60 -2.16 16.36 -7.50
C GLY A 60 -1.04 15.83 -6.64
N ARG A 61 -1.39 14.97 -5.69
CA ARG A 61 -0.44 14.26 -4.83
C ARG A 61 -0.69 12.78 -4.77
N TRP A 62 0.38 12.02 -4.94
CA TRP A 62 0.43 10.59 -4.64
C TRP A 62 0.98 10.38 -3.25
N TRP A 63 0.50 9.37 -2.54
CA TRP A 63 1.21 8.80 -1.41
C TRP A 63 1.48 7.33 -1.67
N ASN A 64 2.72 6.89 -1.47
CA ASN A 64 3.07 5.48 -1.47
C ASN A 64 2.96 4.91 -0.04
N PRO A 65 1.85 4.26 0.34
CA PRO A 65 1.71 3.65 1.67
C PRO A 65 2.52 2.34 1.83
N SER A 66 3.10 1.85 0.74
CA SER A 66 3.81 0.58 0.67
C SER A 66 5.23 0.69 1.25
N ALA A 67 5.69 -0.40 1.86
CA ALA A 67 7.08 -0.61 2.21
C ALA A 67 7.95 -0.84 0.97
N ALA A 68 7.36 -1.25 -0.15
CA ALA A 68 8.09 -1.36 -1.41
C ALA A 68 7.99 -0.06 -2.22
N PRO A 69 9.05 0.35 -2.93
CA PRO A 69 8.95 1.46 -3.87
C PRO A 69 7.97 1.19 -5.02
N LEU A 70 7.31 2.25 -5.51
CA LEU A 70 6.43 2.23 -6.69
C LEU A 70 7.18 2.75 -7.91
N LEU A 71 7.37 1.92 -8.93
CA LEU A 71 8.18 2.28 -10.10
C LEU A 71 7.33 2.86 -11.23
N ALA A 72 7.79 3.96 -11.82
CA ALA A 72 7.22 4.51 -13.04
C ALA A 72 7.57 3.68 -14.29
N ASP A 73 6.80 3.83 -15.36
CA ASP A 73 7.08 3.24 -16.66
C ASP A 73 8.32 3.85 -17.33
N ALA A 74 8.72 3.31 -18.49
CA ALA A 74 9.96 3.73 -19.17
C ALA A 74 9.96 5.23 -19.54
N ASN A 75 8.78 5.84 -19.65
CA ASN A 75 8.57 7.26 -19.94
C ASN A 75 8.38 8.10 -18.66
N HIS A 76 8.65 7.51 -17.50
CA HIS A 76 8.56 8.15 -16.20
C HIS A 76 7.13 8.51 -15.77
N ASN A 77 6.13 7.77 -16.27
CA ASN A 77 4.74 7.92 -15.87
C ASN A 77 4.35 6.81 -14.89
N LEU A 78 3.62 7.15 -13.83
CA LEU A 78 3.00 6.15 -12.96
C LEU A 78 1.62 5.75 -13.49
N TYR A 79 0.83 6.75 -13.88
CA TYR A 79 -0.56 6.55 -14.31
C TYR A 79 -0.89 7.42 -15.51
N LEU A 80 -1.79 6.91 -16.35
CA LEU A 80 -2.68 7.72 -17.15
C LEU A 80 -3.91 8.06 -16.29
N ILE A 81 -4.21 9.35 -16.19
CA ILE A 81 -5.38 9.88 -15.48
C ILE A 81 -6.42 10.23 -16.52
N GLU A 82 -7.48 9.42 -16.60
CA GLU A 82 -8.63 9.62 -17.46
C GLU A 82 -9.75 10.31 -16.66
N VAL A 83 -10.35 11.33 -17.26
CA VAL A 83 -11.52 12.03 -16.73
C VAL A 83 -12.73 11.67 -17.59
N ASP A 84 -13.77 11.15 -16.94
CA ASP A 84 -15.04 10.77 -17.54
C ASP A 84 -16.16 11.58 -16.87
N GLY A 85 -17.21 11.95 -17.61
CA GLY A 85 -18.23 12.90 -17.13
C GLY A 85 -17.71 14.34 -17.02
N ALA A 86 -16.80 14.74 -17.91
CA ALA A 86 -16.31 16.11 -18.01
C ALA A 86 -17.45 17.08 -18.42
N PRO A 87 -17.38 18.36 -18.00
CA PRO A 87 -18.51 19.26 -18.19
C PRO A 87 -18.73 19.66 -19.64
N GLU A 88 -19.93 20.15 -19.93
CA GLU A 88 -20.23 20.91 -21.14
C GLU A 88 -19.86 22.39 -20.94
N VAL A 89 -19.26 22.99 -21.95
CA VAL A 89 -18.91 24.41 -21.97
C VAL A 89 -19.73 25.12 -23.04
N GLU A 90 -20.51 26.10 -22.62
CA GLU A 90 -21.22 27.03 -23.49
C GLU A 90 -20.51 28.39 -23.44
N VAL A 91 -20.07 28.90 -24.58
CA VAL A 91 -19.49 30.25 -24.68
C VAL A 91 -20.46 31.14 -25.44
N ARG A 92 -20.80 32.28 -24.86
CA ARG A 92 -21.70 33.26 -25.44
C ARG A 92 -21.09 34.65 -25.41
N ASN A 93 -21.04 35.31 -26.56
CA ASN A 93 -20.87 36.75 -26.62
C ASN A 93 -22.25 37.39 -26.47
N VAL A 94 -22.50 37.97 -25.30
CA VAL A 94 -23.80 38.58 -24.98
C VAL A 94 -24.06 39.82 -25.84
N THR A 95 -23.01 40.54 -26.20
CA THR A 95 -23.08 41.77 -26.99
C THR A 95 -23.38 41.50 -28.46
N SER A 96 -22.76 40.46 -29.05
CA SER A 96 -22.93 40.13 -30.47
C SER A 96 -24.01 39.08 -30.74
N GLY A 97 -24.37 38.28 -29.73
CA GLY A 97 -25.28 37.14 -29.83
C GLY A 97 -24.63 35.83 -30.30
N ALA A 98 -23.36 35.85 -30.70
CA ALA A 98 -22.64 34.64 -31.10
C ALA A 98 -22.51 33.68 -29.91
N ASN A 99 -22.71 32.39 -30.17
CA ASN A 99 -22.58 31.35 -29.16
C ASN A 99 -22.18 30.02 -29.79
N PHE A 100 -21.64 29.14 -28.96
CA PHE A 100 -21.48 27.72 -29.26
C PHE A 100 -21.45 26.92 -27.96
N THR A 101 -21.67 25.62 -28.09
CA THR A 101 -21.62 24.66 -26.99
C THR A 101 -20.72 23.50 -27.38
N ALA A 102 -19.90 23.03 -26.45
CA ALA A 102 -18.98 21.91 -26.64
C ALA A 102 -18.95 21.01 -25.41
N SER A 103 -19.05 19.70 -25.61
CA SER A 103 -18.82 18.72 -24.55
C SER A 103 -17.32 18.46 -24.41
N LEU A 104 -16.81 18.42 -23.17
CA LEU A 104 -15.41 18.03 -22.92
C LEU A 104 -15.18 16.52 -22.87
N ASP A 105 -16.26 15.71 -22.84
CA ASP A 105 -16.20 14.25 -23.03
C ASP A 105 -16.23 13.85 -24.51
N ASP A 106 -16.78 14.72 -25.37
CA ASP A 106 -16.91 14.50 -26.81
C ASP A 106 -16.33 15.69 -27.58
N CYS A 107 -15.05 15.99 -27.34
CA CYS A 107 -14.34 17.05 -28.02
C CYS A 107 -14.27 16.76 -29.53
N LEU A 108 -14.39 17.82 -30.32
CA LEU A 108 -14.44 17.76 -31.77
C LEU A 108 -13.25 17.01 -32.39
N GLN A 109 -13.53 15.98 -33.20
CA GLN A 109 -12.50 15.32 -33.99
C GLN A 109 -12.36 15.99 -35.36
N ALA A 110 -11.16 16.51 -35.67
CA ALA A 110 -10.89 17.15 -36.94
C ALA A 110 -9.38 17.31 -37.20
N ASP A 111 -9.04 17.38 -38.48
CA ASP A 111 -7.78 17.95 -38.94
C ASP A 111 -7.90 19.47 -39.00
N PHE A 112 -7.00 20.15 -38.29
CA PHE A 112 -6.94 21.60 -38.19
C PHE A 112 -5.78 22.19 -39.00
N GLY A 113 -5.14 21.38 -39.86
CA GLY A 113 -4.07 21.72 -40.78
C GLY A 113 -2.69 21.62 -40.16
N LEU A 114 -2.47 22.29 -39.02
CA LEU A 114 -1.20 22.25 -38.28
C LEU A 114 -1.12 21.09 -37.27
N PHE A 115 -2.27 20.58 -36.85
CA PHE A 115 -2.41 19.48 -35.91
C PHE A 115 -3.76 18.79 -36.12
N THR A 116 -3.86 17.55 -35.65
CA THR A 116 -5.09 16.77 -35.68
C THR A 116 -5.57 16.54 -34.26
N GLN A 117 -6.87 16.71 -34.02
CA GLN A 117 -7.54 16.27 -32.80
C GLN A 117 -8.25 14.97 -33.14
N GLY A 118 -7.69 13.83 -32.71
CA GLY A 118 -8.18 12.50 -33.04
C GLY A 118 -9.02 11.87 -31.93
N LEU A 119 -9.21 10.55 -32.02
CA LEU A 119 -9.96 9.76 -31.02
C LEU A 119 -9.36 9.87 -29.62
N ARG A 120 -8.03 9.91 -29.52
CA ARG A 120 -7.32 10.05 -28.25
C ARG A 120 -7.62 11.39 -27.56
N GLU A 121 -7.84 12.46 -28.33
CA GLU A 121 -8.14 13.79 -27.82
C GLU A 121 -9.65 14.07 -27.67
N GLN A 122 -10.52 13.07 -27.86
CA GLN A 122 -11.97 13.24 -27.69
C GLN A 122 -12.33 13.58 -26.23
N GLY A 123 -11.69 12.95 -25.25
CA GLY A 123 -11.90 13.23 -23.83
C GLY A 123 -10.75 14.03 -23.18
N LEU A 124 -10.89 14.30 -21.88
CA LEU A 124 -9.83 14.88 -21.05
C LEU A 124 -9.01 13.78 -20.37
N TRP A 125 -7.69 13.85 -20.53
CA TRP A 125 -6.76 12.95 -19.87
C TRP A 125 -5.38 13.60 -19.79
N LEU A 126 -4.56 13.11 -18.87
CA LEU A 126 -3.17 13.54 -18.69
C LEU A 126 -2.33 12.41 -18.08
N TRP A 127 -1.01 12.55 -18.11
CA TRP A 127 -0.10 11.68 -17.36
C TRP A 127 0.01 12.12 -15.90
N GLY A 128 0.18 11.18 -14.99
CA GLY A 128 0.75 11.39 -13.66
C GLY A 128 2.25 11.05 -13.69
N PRO A 129 3.12 12.00 -14.05
CA PRO A 129 4.55 11.76 -14.19
C PRO A 129 5.26 11.74 -12.83
N VAL A 130 6.42 11.09 -12.81
CA VAL A 130 7.48 11.28 -11.82
C VAL A 130 8.61 12.02 -12.54
N ALA A 131 8.64 13.34 -12.39
CA ALA A 131 9.59 14.22 -13.06
C ALA A 131 11.02 14.07 -12.52
N ASP A 132 11.20 13.48 -11.34
CA ASP A 132 12.51 13.24 -10.75
C ASP A 132 13.43 12.42 -11.67
N ALA A 133 14.70 12.83 -11.73
CA ALA A 133 15.73 12.15 -12.46
C ALA A 133 16.40 11.00 -11.69
N GLN A 134 16.38 11.06 -10.35
CA GLN A 134 17.10 10.17 -9.46
C GLN A 134 16.32 8.88 -9.15
N THR A 135 17.02 7.88 -8.60
CA THR A 135 16.44 6.57 -8.28
C THR A 135 16.54 6.20 -6.81
N HIS A 136 17.40 6.85 -6.02
CA HIS A 136 17.47 6.65 -4.56
C HIS A 136 17.52 5.17 -4.13
N GLY A 137 18.34 4.37 -4.81
CA GLY A 137 18.49 2.93 -4.53
C GLY A 137 17.39 2.03 -5.10
N MET A 138 16.34 2.59 -5.71
CA MET A 138 15.37 1.87 -6.53
C MET A 138 15.99 1.43 -7.86
N SER A 139 15.40 0.43 -8.50
CA SER A 139 15.85 -0.03 -9.82
C SER A 139 15.57 0.98 -10.95
N ARG A 140 14.53 1.81 -10.80
CA ARG A 140 14.08 2.83 -11.75
C ARG A 140 13.45 4.01 -11.00
N ARG A 141 13.19 5.13 -11.70
CA ARG A 141 12.45 6.27 -11.13
C ARG A 141 11.07 5.83 -10.62
N GLY A 142 10.60 6.46 -9.57
CA GLY A 142 9.41 6.03 -8.88
C GLY A 142 9.20 6.78 -7.57
N LEU A 143 8.30 6.27 -6.74
CA LEU A 143 8.05 6.76 -5.39
C LEU A 143 8.66 5.82 -4.36
N LEU A 144 9.44 6.37 -3.43
CA LEU A 144 9.98 5.68 -2.28
C LEU A 144 8.87 5.22 -1.31
N PRO A 145 9.19 4.28 -0.40
CA PRO A 145 8.28 3.90 0.67
C PRO A 145 7.89 5.09 1.55
N GLY A 146 6.58 5.32 1.73
CA GLY A 146 6.04 6.42 2.54
C GLY A 146 6.15 7.80 1.89
N GLU A 147 6.60 7.90 0.64
CA GLU A 147 6.73 9.17 -0.08
C GLU A 147 5.37 9.80 -0.39
N VAL A 148 5.30 11.12 -0.29
CA VAL A 148 4.23 11.96 -0.83
C VAL A 148 4.81 12.78 -1.97
N TYR A 149 4.29 12.58 -3.17
CA TYR A 149 4.82 13.21 -4.36
C TYR A 149 3.77 14.10 -5.02
N GLY A 150 4.00 15.41 -4.99
CA GLY A 150 3.24 16.39 -5.75
C GLY A 150 3.64 16.38 -7.22
N PHE A 151 2.66 16.29 -8.12
CA PHE A 151 2.89 16.38 -9.56
C PHE A 151 2.08 17.51 -10.19
N VAL A 152 2.59 18.06 -11.29
CA VAL A 152 1.87 18.94 -12.21
C VAL A 152 2.12 18.45 -13.64
N SER A 153 1.06 18.30 -14.42
CA SER A 153 1.09 17.71 -15.74
C SER A 153 0.20 18.46 -16.73
N PRO A 154 0.75 18.88 -17.88
CA PRO A 154 2.16 18.78 -18.24
C PRO A 154 3.02 19.72 -17.37
N ASP A 155 4.33 19.48 -17.28
CA ASP A 155 5.26 20.32 -16.53
C ASP A 155 5.19 21.78 -17.05
N PRO A 156 4.77 22.76 -16.22
CA PRO A 156 4.68 24.16 -16.65
C PRO A 156 6.02 24.76 -17.09
N GLY A 157 7.16 24.21 -16.67
CA GLY A 157 8.48 24.64 -17.13
C GLY A 157 8.77 24.24 -18.58
N GLN A 158 8.22 23.12 -19.05
CA GLN A 158 8.43 22.60 -20.41
C GLN A 158 7.26 22.91 -21.35
N GLN A 159 6.05 22.89 -20.83
CA GLN A 159 4.82 23.14 -21.57
C GLN A 159 3.88 24.05 -20.75
N PRO A 160 4.23 25.34 -20.57
CA PRO A 160 3.48 26.29 -19.73
C PRO A 160 2.01 26.45 -20.12
N GLN A 161 1.70 26.17 -21.39
CA GLN A 161 0.39 26.30 -21.98
C GLN A 161 -0.56 25.14 -21.68
N GLY A 162 -0.08 24.03 -21.13
CA GLY A 162 -0.93 22.89 -20.80
C GLY A 162 -1.39 22.09 -22.01
N LEU A 163 -2.30 21.15 -21.78
CA LEU A 163 -2.95 20.37 -22.83
C LEU A 163 -4.11 21.18 -23.44
N SER A 164 -4.43 20.92 -24.71
CA SER A 164 -5.45 21.68 -25.44
C SER A 164 -6.55 20.79 -25.99
N ARG A 165 -7.77 21.32 -26.04
CA ARG A 165 -8.86 20.84 -26.90
C ARG A 165 -9.46 22.01 -27.66
N VAL A 166 -9.64 21.85 -28.97
CA VAL A 166 -10.45 22.76 -29.78
C VAL A 166 -11.91 22.43 -29.54
N LEU A 167 -12.69 23.45 -29.18
CA LEU A 167 -14.08 23.30 -28.74
C LEU A 167 -15.06 23.27 -29.93
N THR A 168 -14.73 23.95 -31.03
CA THR A 168 -15.64 24.08 -32.18
C THR A 168 -14.88 24.38 -33.47
N LYS A 169 -15.51 24.09 -34.62
CA LYS A 169 -15.05 24.54 -35.95
C LYS A 169 -15.33 26.03 -36.18
N THR A 170 -16.28 26.60 -35.42
CA THR A 170 -16.62 28.03 -35.52
C THR A 170 -15.43 28.88 -35.11
N THR A 171 -15.13 29.90 -35.91
CA THR A 171 -14.04 30.84 -35.63
C THR A 171 -14.60 32.21 -35.32
N TRP A 172 -14.11 32.84 -34.25
CA TRP A 172 -14.39 34.24 -33.95
C TRP A 172 -13.15 35.09 -34.19
N ARG A 173 -13.38 36.32 -34.65
CA ARG A 173 -12.32 37.29 -34.93
C ARG A 173 -12.42 38.47 -33.97
N LEU A 174 -11.34 38.75 -33.25
CA LEU A 174 -11.23 40.00 -32.51
C LEU A 174 -10.97 41.15 -33.49
N ASP A 175 -11.75 42.21 -33.39
CA ASP A 175 -11.52 43.51 -34.05
C ASP A 175 -11.16 44.57 -32.98
N ASP A 176 -9.86 44.77 -32.80
CA ASP A 176 -9.27 45.74 -31.87
C ASP A 176 -8.86 47.06 -32.55
N ALA A 177 -9.15 47.22 -33.84
CA ALA A 177 -8.83 48.44 -34.56
C ALA A 177 -9.68 49.63 -34.07
N PRO A 178 -9.15 50.88 -34.13
CA PRO A 178 -9.91 52.08 -33.86
C PRO A 178 -11.12 52.17 -34.80
N ARG A 179 -12.32 52.32 -34.23
CA ARG A 179 -13.58 52.32 -34.99
C ARG A 179 -14.13 53.73 -35.22
N PRO A 180 -14.60 54.06 -36.44
CA PRO A 180 -15.37 55.27 -36.68
C PRO A 180 -16.77 55.18 -36.04
N ALA A 181 -17.40 56.33 -35.76
CA ALA A 181 -18.68 56.40 -35.05
C ALA A 181 -19.86 55.67 -35.75
N ASN A 182 -19.76 55.44 -37.05
CA ASN A 182 -20.76 54.74 -37.86
C ASN A 182 -20.45 53.25 -38.08
N TRP A 183 -19.42 52.71 -37.42
CA TRP A 183 -19.04 51.30 -37.56
C TRP A 183 -20.21 50.39 -37.17
N ARG A 184 -20.45 49.38 -37.99
CA ARG A 184 -21.41 48.30 -37.72
C ARG A 184 -20.67 46.99 -37.71
N ARG A 185 -21.03 46.14 -36.77
CA ARG A 185 -20.47 44.80 -36.63
C ARG A 185 -20.72 44.00 -37.92
N PRO A 186 -19.68 43.45 -38.57
CA PRO A 186 -19.85 42.70 -39.82
C PRO A 186 -20.61 41.39 -39.65
N SER A 187 -20.37 40.67 -38.55
CA SER A 187 -21.08 39.43 -38.20
C SER A 187 -21.03 39.21 -36.68
N PRO A 188 -21.90 38.34 -36.11
CA PRO A 188 -21.86 38.01 -34.69
C PRO A 188 -20.50 37.48 -34.21
N GLU A 189 -19.75 36.80 -35.07
CA GLU A 189 -18.45 36.19 -34.78
C GLU A 189 -17.29 37.19 -34.77
N VAL A 190 -17.49 38.42 -35.27
CA VAL A 190 -16.52 39.50 -35.10
C VAL A 190 -16.82 40.17 -33.76
N PHE A 191 -15.91 40.08 -32.79
CA PHE A 191 -16.07 40.63 -31.44
C PHE A 191 -15.07 41.73 -31.10
N THR A 192 -15.43 42.59 -30.15
CA THR A 192 -14.60 43.74 -29.75
C THR A 192 -13.98 43.53 -28.37
N PRO A 193 -12.90 44.24 -28.01
CA PRO A 193 -12.28 44.12 -26.69
C PRO A 193 -13.24 44.33 -25.50
N THR A 194 -14.28 45.15 -25.71
CA THR A 194 -15.27 45.52 -24.68
C THR A 194 -16.52 44.62 -24.68
N ASP A 195 -16.63 43.66 -25.60
CA ASP A 195 -17.78 42.75 -25.62
C ASP A 195 -17.83 41.90 -24.34
N ARG A 196 -19.03 41.66 -23.82
CA ARG A 196 -19.23 40.76 -22.66
C ARG A 196 -19.28 39.32 -23.12
N ILE A 197 -18.37 38.50 -22.60
CA ILE A 197 -18.30 37.06 -22.87
C ILE A 197 -18.70 36.30 -21.61
N GLU A 198 -19.62 35.36 -21.76
CA GLU A 198 -20.06 34.43 -20.73
C GLU A 198 -19.61 33.03 -21.10
N ILE A 199 -19.02 32.32 -20.13
CA ILE A 199 -18.58 30.93 -20.28
C ILE A 199 -19.32 30.14 -19.19
N ALA A 200 -20.40 29.47 -19.57
CA ALA A 200 -21.17 28.62 -18.69
C ALA A 200 -20.62 27.19 -18.74
N VAL A 201 -20.32 26.62 -17.57
CA VAL A 201 -19.82 25.25 -17.43
C VAL A 201 -20.88 24.44 -16.70
N ARG A 202 -21.42 23.41 -17.37
CA ARG A 202 -22.53 22.58 -16.87
C ARG A 202 -22.14 21.12 -16.77
N PHE A 203 -22.39 20.51 -15.62
CA PHE A 203 -22.19 19.08 -15.38
C PHE A 203 -23.49 18.33 -15.68
N ARG A 204 -23.49 17.52 -16.75
CA ARG A 204 -24.66 16.69 -17.11
C ARG A 204 -24.88 15.50 -16.16
N GLY A 205 -23.84 15.15 -15.41
CA GLY A 205 -23.80 14.11 -14.40
C GLY A 205 -22.52 14.26 -13.57
N PRO A 206 -22.33 13.43 -12.55
CA PRO A 206 -21.12 13.49 -11.75
C PRO A 206 -19.91 12.95 -12.54
N MET A 207 -18.73 13.47 -12.22
CA MET A 207 -17.47 13.12 -12.86
C MET A 207 -16.88 11.85 -12.26
N THR A 208 -16.06 11.12 -13.02
CA THR A 208 -15.28 9.97 -12.58
C THR A 208 -13.82 10.14 -12.97
N LEU A 209 -12.92 9.89 -12.02
CA LEU A 209 -11.48 9.82 -12.23
C LEU A 209 -11.06 8.35 -12.32
N LYS A 210 -10.39 7.96 -13.40
CA LYS A 210 -9.85 6.61 -13.61
C LYS A 210 -8.34 6.68 -13.71
N LEU A 211 -7.66 6.00 -12.79
CA LEU A 211 -6.20 5.86 -12.80
C LEU A 211 -5.83 4.53 -13.42
N ARG A 212 -5.20 4.59 -14.60
CA ARG A 212 -4.74 3.42 -15.35
C ARG A 212 -3.22 3.32 -15.25
N PRO A 213 -2.64 2.22 -14.76
CA PRO A 213 -1.19 2.05 -14.70
C PRO A 213 -0.54 2.36 -16.05
N ALA A 214 0.53 3.15 -16.05
CA ALA A 214 1.22 3.48 -17.29
C ALA A 214 1.84 2.21 -17.92
N ASN A 215 1.54 2.01 -19.19
CA ASN A 215 1.98 0.90 -20.03
C ASN A 215 2.31 1.42 -21.44
N GLY A 216 3.34 2.27 -21.51
CA GLY A 216 3.77 2.88 -22.78
C GLY A 216 2.89 4.06 -23.22
N PRO A 217 3.18 4.64 -24.40
CA PRO A 217 2.49 5.82 -24.89
C PRO A 217 1.01 5.55 -25.20
N ALA A 218 0.16 6.57 -25.02
CA ALA A 218 -1.25 6.51 -25.39
C ALA A 218 -1.40 6.47 -26.93
N PRO A 219 -2.04 5.42 -27.50
CA PRO A 219 -2.19 5.28 -28.95
C PRO A 219 -2.96 6.45 -29.57
N VAL A 220 -2.46 7.02 -30.66
CA VAL A 220 -3.05 8.21 -31.32
C VAL A 220 -4.42 7.90 -31.94
N ASP A 221 -4.57 6.69 -32.48
CA ASP A 221 -5.74 6.27 -33.27
C ASP A 221 -6.82 5.53 -32.47
N GLN A 222 -6.77 5.56 -31.13
CA GLN A 222 -7.73 4.90 -30.26
C GLN A 222 -8.31 5.88 -29.25
N ALA A 223 -9.54 5.63 -28.81
CA ALA A 223 -10.14 6.39 -27.71
C ALA A 223 -9.33 6.13 -26.42
N ILE A 224 -9.19 7.14 -25.58
CA ILE A 224 -8.38 7.01 -24.36
C ILE A 224 -8.93 5.95 -23.38
N GLY A 225 -10.25 5.71 -23.42
CA GLY A 225 -10.89 4.66 -22.63
C GLY A 225 -10.46 3.23 -23.00
N GLU A 226 -9.87 3.05 -24.19
CA GLU A 226 -9.32 1.78 -24.69
C GLU A 226 -7.83 1.60 -24.35
N TYR A 227 -7.24 2.50 -23.54
CA TYR A 227 -5.84 2.39 -23.14
C TYR A 227 -5.54 0.99 -22.55
N PRO A 228 -4.40 0.34 -22.89
CA PRO A 228 -4.18 -1.09 -22.66
C PRO A 228 -4.29 -1.53 -21.19
N SER A 229 -3.99 -0.64 -20.26
CA SER A 229 -4.12 -0.91 -18.83
C SER A 229 -5.54 -0.63 -18.33
N PRO A 230 -6.19 -1.58 -17.63
CA PRO A 230 -7.47 -1.32 -16.99
C PRO A 230 -7.32 -0.31 -15.84
N PRO A 231 -8.40 0.41 -15.47
CA PRO A 231 -8.37 1.27 -14.29
C PRO A 231 -8.06 0.45 -13.02
N GLN A 232 -7.05 0.88 -12.28
CA GLN A 232 -6.65 0.26 -11.01
C GLN A 232 -7.24 1.00 -9.81
N VAL A 233 -7.37 2.32 -9.92
CA VAL A 233 -8.04 3.16 -8.91
C VAL A 233 -9.11 3.99 -9.60
N VAL A 234 -10.33 3.95 -9.08
CA VAL A 234 -11.47 4.71 -9.60
C VAL A 234 -12.06 5.57 -8.48
N ILE A 235 -12.29 6.84 -8.76
CA ILE A 235 -13.07 7.73 -7.90
C ILE A 235 -14.28 8.18 -8.69
N ALA A 236 -15.43 7.57 -8.41
CA ALA A 236 -16.67 7.76 -9.13
C ALA A 236 -17.61 8.73 -8.40
N ASN A 237 -18.58 9.24 -9.15
CA ASN A 237 -19.66 10.08 -8.65
C ASN A 237 -19.19 11.39 -7.97
N VAL A 238 -18.12 12.00 -8.48
CA VAL A 238 -17.60 13.29 -8.00
C VAL A 238 -18.50 14.42 -8.51
N ALA A 239 -19.33 14.97 -7.63
CA ALA A 239 -20.30 16.00 -7.99
C ALA A 239 -19.72 17.41 -7.82
N PHE A 240 -19.57 18.14 -8.93
CA PHE A 240 -19.25 19.57 -8.94
C PHE A 240 -20.50 20.41 -9.25
N PRO A 241 -20.63 21.62 -8.68
CA PRO A 241 -21.69 22.53 -9.06
C PRO A 241 -21.41 23.15 -10.43
N ASP A 242 -22.48 23.44 -11.18
CA ASP A 242 -22.43 24.31 -12.36
C ASP A 242 -21.90 25.70 -11.98
N PHE A 243 -21.23 26.35 -12.91
CA PHE A 243 -20.70 27.70 -12.69
C PHE A 243 -20.65 28.53 -13.98
N LEU A 244 -20.55 29.85 -13.79
CA LEU A 244 -20.46 30.84 -14.86
C LEU A 244 -19.21 31.70 -14.66
N ILE A 245 -18.46 31.90 -15.73
CA ILE A 245 -17.35 32.86 -15.79
C ILE A 245 -17.76 34.01 -16.69
N GLU A 246 -17.76 35.23 -16.16
CA GLU A 246 -17.93 36.45 -16.95
C GLU A 246 -16.57 37.07 -17.25
N THR A 247 -16.36 37.46 -18.50
CA THR A 247 -15.11 38.06 -18.95
C THR A 247 -15.33 39.02 -20.12
N THR A 248 -14.27 39.68 -20.57
CA THR A 248 -14.31 40.64 -21.68
C THR A 248 -13.75 40.02 -22.95
N GLY A 249 -14.06 40.58 -24.12
CA GLY A 249 -13.44 40.18 -25.38
C GLY A 249 -11.92 40.30 -25.35
N ALA A 250 -11.38 41.31 -24.66
CA ALA A 250 -9.94 41.47 -24.45
C ALA A 250 -9.34 40.29 -23.65
N ASP A 251 -9.96 39.94 -22.53
CA ASP A 251 -9.50 38.87 -21.64
C ASP A 251 -9.79 37.46 -22.15
N TYR A 252 -10.77 37.31 -23.04
CA TYR A 252 -11.11 36.04 -23.69
C TYR A 252 -10.21 35.72 -24.88
N SER A 253 -9.60 36.73 -25.51
CA SER A 253 -8.80 36.56 -26.72
C SER A 253 -7.30 36.55 -26.42
N ARG A 254 -6.55 35.63 -27.02
CA ARG A 254 -5.08 35.54 -26.95
C ARG A 254 -4.48 35.69 -28.34
N GLU A 255 -3.24 36.19 -28.43
CA GLU A 255 -2.52 36.31 -29.69
C GLU A 255 -2.48 34.97 -30.44
N ASP A 256 -2.08 33.92 -29.73
CA ASP A 256 -2.05 32.56 -30.23
C ASP A 256 -2.47 31.53 -29.17
N SER A 257 -2.32 30.26 -29.50
CA SER A 257 -2.67 29.15 -28.60
C SER A 257 -1.67 28.94 -27.46
N ALA A 258 -0.45 29.47 -27.56
CA ALA A 258 0.61 29.32 -26.57
C ALA A 258 0.57 30.43 -25.51
N GLY A 259 -0.09 31.56 -25.78
CA GLY A 259 -0.25 32.68 -24.85
C GLY A 259 -1.15 32.44 -23.63
N TYR A 260 -1.66 31.22 -23.41
CA TYR A 260 -2.33 30.83 -22.18
C TYR A 260 -1.34 30.12 -21.25
N THR A 261 -1.38 30.40 -19.96
CA THR A 261 -0.57 29.70 -18.94
C THR A 261 -1.42 29.21 -17.76
N ILE A 262 -0.90 28.29 -16.93
CA ILE A 262 -1.60 27.80 -15.73
C ILE A 262 -2.00 28.92 -14.74
N ALA A 263 -1.31 30.06 -14.75
CA ALA A 263 -1.62 31.23 -13.93
C ALA A 263 -2.92 31.93 -14.36
N GLU A 264 -3.37 31.72 -15.59
CA GLU A 264 -4.57 32.32 -16.17
C GLU A 264 -5.81 31.43 -16.04
N ARG A 265 -5.70 30.32 -15.31
CA ARG A 265 -6.83 29.42 -15.01
C ARG A 265 -7.99 30.20 -14.42
N ARG A 266 -9.20 29.85 -14.83
CA ARG A 266 -10.44 30.51 -14.40
C ARG A 266 -11.36 29.60 -13.59
N ALA A 267 -11.13 28.28 -13.66
CA ALA A 267 -11.78 27.28 -12.82
C ALA A 267 -10.80 26.17 -12.47
N CYS A 268 -11.04 25.49 -11.35
CA CYS A 268 -10.23 24.36 -10.88
C CYS A 268 -11.15 23.29 -10.28
N LEU A 269 -11.27 22.14 -10.96
CA LEU A 269 -12.04 21.01 -10.43
C LEU A 269 -11.14 20.25 -9.46
N ARG A 270 -11.37 20.42 -8.14
CA ARG A 270 -10.49 19.87 -7.12
C ARG A 270 -11.21 18.95 -6.13
N LEU A 271 -10.58 17.83 -5.86
CA LEU A 271 -10.98 16.81 -4.90
C LEU A 271 -9.77 16.51 -4.00
N LYS A 272 -9.98 16.52 -2.68
CA LYS A 272 -8.93 16.24 -1.70
C LYS A 272 -9.41 15.26 -0.62
N LEU A 273 -8.55 14.33 -0.23
CA LEU A 273 -8.78 13.45 0.91
C LEU A 273 -8.73 14.26 2.21
N ARG A 274 -9.71 14.06 3.11
CA ARG A 274 -9.81 14.86 4.34
C ARG A 274 -8.66 14.58 5.30
N GLU A 275 -8.12 15.67 5.82
CA GLU A 275 -7.11 15.65 6.88
C GLU A 275 -7.67 15.05 8.18
N ARG A 276 -6.80 14.39 8.94
CA ARG A 276 -7.13 13.76 10.23
C ARG A 276 -5.88 13.64 11.11
N PRO A 277 -6.04 13.45 12.43
CA PRO A 277 -4.92 13.19 13.33
C PRO A 277 -4.18 11.90 13.00
N MET A 278 -2.91 11.78 13.42
CA MET A 278 -2.04 10.62 13.15
C MET A 278 -2.69 9.28 13.54
N ALA A 279 -3.28 9.18 14.73
CA ALA A 279 -3.94 7.96 15.19
C ALA A 279 -5.08 7.51 14.25
N ALA A 280 -5.84 8.47 13.70
CA ALA A 280 -6.90 8.17 12.74
C ALA A 280 -6.35 7.76 11.36
N TRP A 281 -5.22 8.31 10.94
CA TRP A 281 -4.50 7.84 9.74
C TRP A 281 -4.04 6.40 9.90
N LEU A 282 -3.33 6.08 11.00
CA LEU A 282 -2.84 4.73 11.28
C LEU A 282 -3.98 3.71 11.38
N ALA A 283 -5.08 4.08 12.04
CA ALA A 283 -6.27 3.23 12.12
C ALA A 283 -6.93 2.99 10.75
N GLY A 284 -7.12 4.05 9.95
CA GLY A 284 -7.78 3.96 8.63
C GLY A 284 -6.96 3.16 7.61
N VAL A 285 -5.64 3.30 7.66
CA VAL A 285 -4.68 2.47 6.95
C VAL A 285 -4.80 1.01 7.33
N ARG A 286 -4.78 0.71 8.64
CA ARG A 286 -4.85 -0.66 9.13
C ARG A 286 -6.17 -1.30 8.72
N GLY A 287 -7.27 -0.57 8.83
CA GLY A 287 -8.59 -1.03 8.37
C GLY A 287 -8.69 -1.20 6.86
N GLY A 288 -7.67 -0.84 6.08
CA GLY A 288 -7.66 -0.93 4.62
C GLY A 288 -8.60 0.05 3.92
N VAL A 289 -9.29 0.93 4.67
CA VAL A 289 -10.30 1.86 4.15
C VAL A 289 -9.68 2.80 3.11
N LEU A 290 -8.43 3.20 3.32
CA LEU A 290 -7.70 4.11 2.45
C LEU A 290 -7.08 3.45 1.22
N PHE A 291 -7.12 2.11 1.13
CA PHE A 291 -6.49 1.32 0.05
C PHE A 291 -7.50 0.70 -0.91
N LYS A 292 -8.75 1.16 -0.87
CA LYS A 292 -9.79 0.70 -1.78
C LYS A 292 -9.41 1.05 -3.23
N PRO A 293 -9.56 0.11 -4.18
CA PRO A 293 -9.38 0.38 -5.60
C PRO A 293 -10.54 1.18 -6.21
N SER A 294 -11.66 1.30 -5.50
CA SER A 294 -12.82 2.07 -5.96
C SER A 294 -13.41 2.87 -4.80
N TRP A 295 -13.62 4.15 -5.06
CA TRP A 295 -14.33 5.10 -4.22
C TRP A 295 -15.61 5.53 -4.95
N ASP A 296 -16.75 5.40 -4.29
CA ASP A 296 -18.02 5.88 -4.83
C ASP A 296 -18.57 7.00 -3.95
N LEU A 297 -18.46 8.25 -4.41
CA LEU A 297 -18.91 9.41 -3.63
C LEU A 297 -20.44 9.54 -3.55
N ALA A 298 -21.21 8.68 -4.23
CA ALA A 298 -22.64 8.53 -3.93
C ALA A 298 -22.88 7.76 -2.63
N VAL A 299 -21.91 6.96 -2.17
CA VAL A 299 -21.95 6.25 -0.89
C VAL A 299 -21.50 7.19 0.23
N PRO A 300 -22.34 7.45 1.26
CA PRO A 300 -22.02 8.42 2.31
C PRO A 300 -20.71 8.15 3.06
N ALA A 301 -20.36 6.87 3.26
CA ALA A 301 -19.13 6.48 3.94
C ALA A 301 -17.87 6.83 3.13
N ASP A 302 -17.91 6.68 1.81
CA ASP A 302 -16.82 7.06 0.92
C ASP A 302 -16.77 8.59 0.78
N ALA A 303 -17.92 9.24 0.55
CA ALA A 303 -18.02 10.70 0.47
C ALA A 303 -17.49 11.42 1.73
N ALA A 304 -17.66 10.84 2.91
CA ALA A 304 -17.16 11.38 4.17
C ALA A 304 -15.63 11.46 4.22
N GLU A 305 -14.91 10.65 3.44
CA GLU A 305 -13.45 10.65 3.38
C GLU A 305 -12.90 11.77 2.50
N TRP A 306 -13.74 12.36 1.63
CA TRP A 306 -13.31 13.33 0.62
C TRP A 306 -13.93 14.72 0.81
N GLU A 307 -13.23 15.71 0.27
CA GLU A 307 -13.66 17.09 0.14
C GLU A 307 -13.64 17.47 -1.35
N VAL A 308 -14.80 17.87 -1.87
CA VAL A 308 -14.94 18.39 -3.24
C VAL A 308 -15.08 19.91 -3.14
N LEU A 309 -14.15 20.64 -3.75
CA LEU A 309 -14.09 22.10 -3.63
C LEU A 309 -14.91 22.78 -4.71
N ASN A 310 -15.41 23.99 -4.41
CA ASN A 310 -16.09 24.79 -5.42
C ASN A 310 -15.12 25.22 -6.53
N PRO A 311 -15.44 25.01 -7.82
CA PRO A 311 -14.52 25.26 -8.92
C PRO A 311 -13.97 26.68 -9.03
N LEU A 312 -14.75 27.69 -8.64
CA LEU A 312 -14.36 29.10 -8.76
C LEU A 312 -13.50 29.56 -7.58
N THR A 313 -13.67 28.97 -6.39
CA THR A 313 -12.86 29.32 -5.21
C THR A 313 -11.54 28.55 -5.20
N ALA A 314 -11.54 27.30 -5.67
CA ALA A 314 -10.35 26.44 -5.71
C ALA A 314 -9.20 27.03 -6.54
N VAL A 315 -9.48 27.91 -7.50
CA VAL A 315 -8.48 28.62 -8.31
C VAL A 315 -7.54 29.48 -7.45
N PHE A 316 -8.06 30.07 -6.38
CA PHE A 316 -7.34 31.02 -5.54
C PHE A 316 -6.48 30.37 -4.46
N GLU A 317 -6.53 29.05 -4.31
CA GLU A 317 -5.60 28.35 -3.43
C GLU A 317 -4.18 28.53 -3.97
N LYS A 318 -3.39 29.33 -3.25
CA LYS A 318 -2.04 29.74 -3.65
C LYS A 318 -1.02 28.61 -3.55
N GLN A 319 -1.31 27.61 -2.73
CA GLN A 319 -0.51 26.40 -2.57
C GLN A 319 -1.35 25.22 -3.08
N GLU A 320 -0.75 24.36 -3.90
CA GLU A 320 -1.38 23.11 -4.34
C GLU A 320 -1.55 22.10 -3.19
N GLY A 321 -1.47 22.54 -1.92
CA GLY A 321 -1.70 21.83 -0.65
C GLY A 321 -0.49 21.87 0.31
N PRO A 322 -0.41 20.98 1.31
CA PRO A 322 0.52 21.10 2.43
C PRO A 322 1.99 20.94 2.01
N THR A 323 2.83 21.83 2.50
CA THR A 323 4.29 21.93 2.24
C THR A 323 5.12 21.80 3.51
N SER A 324 4.48 21.56 4.65
CA SER A 324 5.17 21.29 5.91
C SER A 324 4.44 20.24 6.74
N PRO A 325 5.17 19.50 7.61
CA PRO A 325 4.56 18.51 8.50
C PRO A 325 3.57 19.12 9.51
N ARG A 326 3.60 20.45 9.70
CA ARG A 326 2.65 21.16 10.57
C ARG A 326 1.28 21.33 9.91
N GLU A 327 1.23 21.32 8.58
CA GLU A 327 0.00 21.52 7.81
C GLU A 327 -0.75 20.19 7.59
N SER A 328 0.00 19.12 7.34
CA SER A 328 -0.50 17.76 7.20
C SER A 328 0.64 16.78 7.37
N ILE A 329 0.33 15.54 7.75
CA ILE A 329 1.30 14.45 7.60
C ILE A 329 1.54 14.10 6.13
N LEU A 330 0.57 14.33 5.24
CA LEU A 330 0.64 14.06 3.79
C LEU A 330 1.15 15.28 3.01
N TRP A 331 2.32 15.79 3.39
CA TRP A 331 2.88 17.02 2.84
C TRP A 331 4.02 16.74 1.85
N ASP A 332 4.17 17.66 0.90
CA ASP A 332 5.30 17.71 -0.01
C ASP A 332 5.70 19.17 -0.26
N LYS A 333 6.94 19.50 0.12
CA LYS A 333 7.57 20.82 -0.06
C LYS A 333 8.13 21.01 -1.46
N TYR A 334 8.42 19.93 -2.18
CA TYR A 334 9.19 19.94 -3.42
C TYR A 334 8.38 19.37 -4.58
N GLY A 335 7.18 19.90 -4.84
CA GLY A 335 6.37 19.43 -5.98
C GLY A 335 7.16 19.33 -7.29
N ASN A 336 6.94 18.24 -8.04
CA ASN A 336 7.70 17.81 -9.22
C ASN A 336 9.18 17.48 -8.97
N ALA A 337 9.67 17.47 -7.73
CA ALA A 337 11.05 17.20 -7.39
C ALA A 337 11.12 16.23 -6.21
N HIS A 338 11.87 15.15 -6.39
CA HIS A 338 12.12 14.23 -5.32
C HIS A 338 13.37 14.71 -4.55
N ALA A 339 13.19 14.98 -3.26
CA ALA A 339 14.30 15.28 -2.37
C ALA A 339 14.47 14.14 -1.37
N GLY A 340 14.81 12.94 -1.86
CA GLY A 340 14.95 11.75 -1.02
C GLY A 340 16.02 11.85 0.07
N ASN A 341 16.88 12.86 0.04
CA ASN A 341 17.86 13.17 1.07
C ASN A 341 17.42 14.31 2.00
N GLU A 342 16.24 14.88 1.79
CA GLU A 342 15.66 15.93 2.61
C GLU A 342 14.32 15.47 3.20
N ALA A 343 13.93 16.07 4.33
CA ALA A 343 12.69 15.73 5.02
C ALA A 343 11.41 16.06 4.23
N GLY A 344 11.52 16.71 3.05
CA GLY A 344 10.51 17.56 2.41
C GLY A 344 9.29 16.90 1.76
N ALA A 345 9.33 15.61 1.44
CA ALA A 345 8.39 14.98 0.48
C ALA A 345 7.76 13.68 1.01
N PHE A 346 7.51 13.54 2.32
CA PHE A 346 7.21 12.22 2.90
C PHE A 346 6.04 12.27 3.89
N ALA A 347 5.10 11.33 3.71
CA ALA A 347 3.96 11.09 4.60
C ALA A 347 4.40 10.65 6.00
N ARG A 348 5.63 10.12 6.09
CA ARG A 348 6.18 9.41 7.25
C ARG A 348 5.37 8.17 7.67
N LEU A 349 4.43 7.73 6.82
CA LEU A 349 3.58 6.57 7.03
C LEU A 349 3.92 5.48 6.02
N VAL A 350 4.58 4.43 6.49
CA VAL A 350 4.84 3.20 5.74
C VAL A 350 4.10 2.09 6.44
N VAL A 351 3.17 1.43 5.78
CA VAL A 351 2.14 0.71 6.54
C VAL A 351 1.67 -0.57 5.87
N ARG A 352 2.02 -0.74 4.60
CA ARG A 352 1.64 -1.92 3.83
C ARG A 352 2.88 -2.63 3.31
N ASP A 353 3.04 -3.90 3.68
CA ASP A 353 4.09 -4.72 3.09
C ASP A 353 3.68 -5.28 1.72
N VAL A 354 4.68 -5.64 0.91
CA VAL A 354 4.49 -6.34 -0.37
C VAL A 354 5.26 -7.64 -0.28
N PRO A 355 4.67 -8.80 -0.59
CA PRO A 355 5.36 -10.07 -0.45
C PRO A 355 6.52 -10.18 -1.46
N ALA A 356 7.65 -10.69 -0.98
CA ALA A 356 8.82 -10.99 -1.80
C ALA A 356 8.77 -12.44 -2.30
N SER A 357 9.23 -12.66 -3.54
CA SER A 357 9.44 -14.02 -4.06
C SER A 357 10.54 -14.75 -3.27
N PRO A 358 10.38 -16.06 -2.98
CA PRO A 358 9.26 -16.91 -3.36
C PRO A 358 8.06 -16.76 -2.41
N LEU A 359 6.86 -16.63 -2.99
CA LEU A 359 5.57 -16.57 -2.29
C LEU A 359 5.18 -17.88 -1.57
N SER A 360 6.04 -18.89 -1.60
CA SER A 360 5.84 -20.20 -0.97
C SER A 360 6.08 -20.19 0.55
N SER A 361 6.42 -19.05 1.14
CA SER A 361 6.57 -18.90 2.58
C SER A 361 5.23 -18.52 3.24
N VAL A 362 5.02 -18.93 4.49
CA VAL A 362 3.88 -18.49 5.33
C VAL A 362 3.75 -16.96 5.31
N ALA A 363 4.90 -16.27 5.27
CA ALA A 363 5.04 -14.83 5.16
C ALA A 363 4.49 -14.21 3.87
N GLY A 364 4.70 -14.88 2.73
CA GLY A 364 4.16 -14.49 1.43
C GLY A 364 2.66 -14.70 1.36
N LEU A 365 2.16 -15.82 1.90
CA LEU A 365 0.73 -16.13 1.94
C LEU A 365 -0.04 -15.15 2.85
N GLN A 366 0.49 -14.78 4.01
CA GLN A 366 -0.16 -13.81 4.90
C GLN A 366 -0.37 -12.44 4.25
N ALA A 367 0.60 -11.97 3.45
CA ALA A 367 0.48 -10.68 2.77
C ALA A 367 -0.50 -10.71 1.57
N LEU A 368 -0.92 -11.90 1.16
CA LEU A 368 -1.84 -12.12 0.04
C LEU A 368 -3.28 -12.41 0.50
N VAL A 369 -3.48 -12.75 1.78
CA VAL A 369 -4.81 -13.01 2.35
C VAL A 369 -5.35 -11.69 2.94
N PRO A 370 -6.60 -11.30 2.64
CA PRO A 370 -7.21 -10.11 3.25
C PRO A 370 -7.19 -10.17 4.79
N GLU A 371 -6.89 -9.06 5.48
CA GLU A 371 -6.84 -9.03 6.97
C GLU A 371 -8.18 -9.45 7.63
N SER A 372 -9.30 -9.26 6.95
CA SER A 372 -10.63 -9.70 7.38
C SER A 372 -10.81 -11.23 7.31
N ASP A 373 -10.02 -11.91 6.50
CA ASP A 373 -10.12 -13.35 6.25
C ASP A 373 -9.06 -14.09 7.10
N ARG A 374 -9.41 -14.35 8.36
CA ARG A 374 -8.56 -15.03 9.36
C ARG A 374 -8.22 -16.50 9.02
N ASN A 375 -8.51 -16.95 7.81
CA ASN A 375 -8.42 -18.35 7.40
C ASN A 375 -7.04 -18.78 6.89
N TRP A 376 -6.02 -17.92 6.95
CA TRP A 376 -4.66 -18.32 6.57
C TRP A 376 -4.11 -19.46 7.46
N GLY A 377 -4.60 -19.61 8.70
CA GLY A 377 -4.16 -20.66 9.64
C GLY A 377 -4.35 -22.09 9.12
N PHE A 378 -5.34 -22.32 8.26
CA PHE A 378 -5.55 -23.61 7.57
C PHE A 378 -4.33 -24.05 6.73
N TRP A 379 -3.59 -23.09 6.19
CA TRP A 379 -2.41 -23.36 5.37
C TRP A 379 -1.19 -23.78 6.18
N LEU A 380 -1.15 -23.51 7.49
CA LEU A 380 -0.04 -23.99 8.34
C LEU A 380 -0.04 -25.52 8.41
N ASP A 381 -1.20 -26.12 8.62
CA ASP A 381 -1.35 -27.58 8.68
C ASP A 381 -1.16 -28.20 7.28
N THR A 382 -1.58 -27.50 6.21
CA THR A 382 -1.39 -27.97 4.82
C THR A 382 0.07 -27.89 4.35
N ALA A 383 0.78 -26.81 4.71
CA ALA A 383 2.20 -26.63 4.39
C ALA A 383 3.08 -27.64 5.15
N PHE A 384 2.67 -28.02 6.37
CA PHE A 384 3.32 -29.09 7.15
C PHE A 384 3.25 -30.46 6.46
N VAL A 385 2.19 -30.74 5.69
CA VAL A 385 1.95 -32.02 5.00
C VAL A 385 2.43 -32.00 3.54
N ALA A 386 2.79 -30.84 2.98
CA ALA A 386 3.29 -30.72 1.62
C ALA A 386 4.69 -31.37 1.50
N ALA A 387 4.76 -32.55 0.88
CA ALA A 387 6.01 -33.23 0.55
C ALA A 387 6.97 -32.30 -0.23
N PRO A 388 8.30 -32.45 -0.07
CA PRO A 388 9.24 -31.67 -0.86
C PRO A 388 8.99 -31.92 -2.36
N GLY A 389 8.82 -30.83 -3.12
CA GLY A 389 8.69 -30.91 -4.56
C GLY A 389 9.88 -31.63 -5.19
N ALA A 390 9.65 -32.32 -6.31
CA ALA A 390 10.61 -33.19 -6.98
C ALA A 390 11.91 -32.52 -7.49
N ALA A 391 12.08 -31.21 -7.29
CA ALA A 391 13.28 -30.49 -7.66
C ALA A 391 14.31 -30.52 -6.52
N THR A 392 15.46 -31.12 -6.77
CA THR A 392 16.65 -31.03 -5.91
C THR A 392 17.09 -29.57 -5.79
N ARG A 393 16.91 -28.95 -4.61
CA ARG A 393 17.56 -27.68 -4.29
C ARG A 393 19.08 -27.87 -4.19
N PRO A 394 19.90 -26.88 -4.59
CA PRO A 394 21.34 -26.93 -4.33
C PRO A 394 21.57 -26.94 -2.81
N GLN A 395 22.48 -27.81 -2.36
CA GLN A 395 23.05 -28.12 -1.03
C GLN A 395 22.92 -27.12 0.16
N GLY A 396 21.79 -26.47 0.35
CA GLY A 396 21.37 -25.89 1.63
C GLY A 396 20.52 -26.90 2.38
N ALA A 397 20.82 -27.13 3.67
CA ALA A 397 19.92 -27.88 4.53
C ALA A 397 18.52 -27.24 4.46
N SER A 398 17.49 -28.03 4.20
CA SER A 398 16.11 -27.53 4.24
C SER A 398 15.76 -27.19 5.70
N ASP A 399 15.33 -25.96 5.98
CA ASP A 399 14.83 -25.54 7.30
C ASP A 399 13.46 -26.15 7.64
N ASN A 400 12.91 -27.02 6.77
CA ASN A 400 11.69 -27.75 7.06
C ASN A 400 11.96 -28.81 8.15
N PRO A 401 10.97 -29.08 9.02
CA PRO A 401 11.01 -30.19 9.97
C PRO A 401 11.39 -31.48 9.24
N ARG A 402 12.48 -32.13 9.66
CA ARG A 402 12.90 -33.41 9.08
C ARG A 402 13.27 -34.40 10.17
N LEU A 403 12.94 -35.67 9.93
CA LEU A 403 13.40 -36.75 10.79
C LEU A 403 14.90 -36.98 10.52
N VAL A 404 15.71 -36.82 11.56
CA VAL A 404 17.14 -37.17 11.59
C VAL A 404 17.36 -38.28 12.59
N ALA A 405 18.43 -39.04 12.43
CA ALA A 405 18.85 -39.98 13.45
C ALA A 405 19.17 -39.22 14.74
N TRP A 406 18.75 -39.75 15.90
CA TRP A 406 19.08 -39.18 17.22
C TRP A 406 20.59 -39.13 17.48
N ASP A 407 21.33 -40.09 16.92
CA ASP A 407 22.79 -40.09 16.90
C ASP A 407 23.23 -39.68 15.49
N GLU A 408 23.66 -38.42 15.32
CA GLU A 408 24.04 -37.81 14.03
C GLU A 408 25.17 -38.56 13.29
N ARG A 409 25.74 -39.61 13.90
CA ARG A 409 26.92 -40.34 13.43
C ARG A 409 26.61 -41.47 12.45
N VAL A 410 25.36 -41.85 12.22
CA VAL A 410 25.01 -42.97 11.32
C VAL A 410 23.83 -42.63 10.39
N PRO A 411 24.04 -42.60 9.06
CA PRO A 411 22.95 -42.50 8.09
C PRO A 411 22.02 -43.72 8.20
N LEU A 412 20.74 -43.49 8.51
CA LEU A 412 19.75 -44.57 8.56
C LEU A 412 19.39 -45.05 7.15
N ARG A 413 19.39 -46.37 6.95
CA ARG A 413 19.02 -47.00 5.67
C ARG A 413 17.50 -47.00 5.49
N ARG A 414 17.03 -47.06 4.24
CA ARG A 414 15.58 -47.10 3.91
C ARG A 414 14.81 -48.21 4.64
N ALA A 415 15.41 -49.38 4.82
CA ALA A 415 14.78 -50.48 5.56
C ALA A 415 14.62 -50.17 7.07
N GLU A 416 15.54 -49.42 7.66
CA GLU A 416 15.52 -49.01 9.06
C GLU A 416 14.50 -47.89 9.31
N LEU A 417 14.27 -47.02 8.32
CA LEU A 417 13.20 -46.00 8.34
C LEU A 417 11.79 -46.59 8.27
N LEU A 418 11.65 -47.78 7.66
CA LEU A 418 10.37 -48.46 7.48
C LEU A 418 10.09 -49.49 8.59
N ALA A 419 11.02 -49.68 9.52
CA ALA A 419 10.88 -50.61 10.64
C ALA A 419 9.94 -50.03 11.73
N PRO A 420 9.16 -50.87 12.44
CA PRO A 420 8.32 -50.43 13.57
C PRO A 420 9.09 -49.64 14.64
N GLU A 421 10.37 -49.95 14.80
CA GLU A 421 11.28 -49.34 15.77
C GLU A 421 11.92 -48.04 15.27
N ALA A 422 11.71 -47.63 14.01
CA ALA A 422 12.31 -46.44 13.41
C ALA A 422 12.09 -45.17 14.24
N ALA A 423 10.88 -45.02 14.79
CA ALA A 423 10.51 -43.88 15.64
C ALA A 423 11.33 -43.77 16.94
N SER A 424 11.99 -44.85 17.38
CA SER A 424 12.85 -44.83 18.57
C SER A 424 14.22 -44.21 18.33
N SER A 425 14.66 -44.20 17.07
CA SER A 425 15.98 -43.77 16.60
C SER A 425 15.95 -42.43 15.84
N LEU A 426 14.77 -41.84 15.66
CA LEU A 426 14.54 -40.63 14.90
C LEU A 426 14.12 -39.46 15.80
N VAL A 427 14.60 -38.26 15.49
CA VAL A 427 14.11 -37.00 16.03
C VAL A 427 13.86 -35.99 14.94
N VAL A 428 12.99 -35.02 15.21
CA VAL A 428 12.77 -33.92 14.28
C VAL A 428 13.84 -32.86 14.54
N ALA A 429 14.79 -32.73 13.61
CA ALA A 429 15.71 -31.60 13.60
C ALA A 429 14.98 -30.36 13.06
N GLY A 430 15.23 -29.20 13.68
CA GLY A 430 14.78 -27.90 13.20
C GLY A 430 13.35 -27.48 13.58
N ALA A 431 12.60 -28.29 14.35
CA ALA A 431 11.21 -27.93 14.72
C ALA A 431 11.04 -27.62 16.22
N PHE A 432 10.45 -26.47 16.53
CA PHE A 432 10.07 -26.00 17.86
C PHE A 432 8.64 -26.42 18.23
N ASN A 433 8.49 -27.09 19.37
CA ASN A 433 7.17 -27.53 19.85
C ASN A 433 6.41 -26.37 20.52
N VAL A 434 5.31 -25.92 19.91
CA VAL A 434 4.47 -24.84 20.48
C VAL A 434 3.79 -25.23 21.81
N ASN A 435 3.75 -26.53 22.12
CA ASN A 435 3.28 -27.03 23.42
C ASN A 435 4.35 -27.00 24.52
N SER A 436 5.57 -26.51 24.24
CA SER A 436 6.62 -26.39 25.26
C SER A 436 6.19 -25.48 26.41
N ARG A 437 6.43 -25.95 27.65
CA ARG A 437 6.26 -25.21 28.91
C ARG A 437 7.56 -24.57 29.42
N ASP A 438 8.66 -24.74 28.69
CA ASP A 438 9.98 -24.28 29.08
C ASP A 438 10.19 -22.84 28.59
N VAL A 439 10.35 -21.91 29.53
CA VAL A 439 10.58 -20.49 29.25
C VAL A 439 11.90 -20.28 28.52
N ASP A 440 12.97 -20.97 28.91
CA ASP A 440 14.28 -20.80 28.30
C ASP A 440 14.28 -21.31 26.86
N ALA A 441 13.47 -22.33 26.55
CA ALA A 441 13.27 -22.80 25.18
C ALA A 441 12.58 -21.73 24.31
N TRP A 442 11.52 -21.08 24.83
CA TRP A 442 10.85 -19.98 24.14
C TRP A 442 11.75 -18.76 23.96
N GLU A 443 12.50 -18.37 24.99
CA GLU A 443 13.45 -17.26 24.93
C GLU A 443 14.52 -17.53 23.85
N ARG A 444 15.07 -18.74 23.79
CA ARG A 444 16.00 -19.16 22.74
C ARG A 444 15.39 -19.09 21.35
N LEU A 445 14.12 -19.49 21.17
CA LEU A 445 13.46 -19.34 19.88
C LEU A 445 13.34 -17.86 19.48
N LEU A 446 12.83 -17.02 20.39
CA LEU A 446 12.64 -15.58 20.15
C LEU A 446 13.95 -14.85 19.87
N THR A 447 15.08 -15.40 20.32
CA THR A 447 16.42 -14.84 20.12
C THR A 447 17.28 -15.59 19.09
N SER A 448 16.75 -16.65 18.46
CA SER A 448 17.52 -17.57 17.62
C SER A 448 17.93 -17.02 16.26
N ALA A 449 17.30 -15.96 15.77
CA ALA A 449 17.65 -15.32 14.50
C ALA A 449 18.92 -14.48 14.67
N THR A 450 20.09 -15.11 14.67
CA THR A 450 21.39 -14.43 14.71
C THR A 450 21.87 -14.14 13.29
N SER A 451 21.32 -13.11 12.67
CA SER A 451 21.85 -12.57 11.41
C SER A 451 22.13 -11.08 11.57
N THR A 452 23.23 -10.60 10.99
CA THR A 452 23.42 -9.16 10.85
C THR A 452 22.46 -8.65 9.79
N TRP A 453 21.67 -7.66 10.14
CA TRP A 453 20.84 -6.93 9.19
C TRP A 453 21.37 -5.51 9.07
N SER A 454 21.38 -4.96 7.86
CA SER A 454 21.68 -3.57 7.60
C SER A 454 20.87 -3.09 6.40
N ALA A 455 20.41 -1.84 6.46
CA ALA A 455 19.92 -1.16 5.26
C ALA A 455 21.08 -0.97 4.25
N ASP A 456 20.72 -0.77 2.99
CA ASP A 456 21.65 -0.36 1.95
C ASP A 456 22.32 0.97 2.32
N VAL A 457 23.55 1.14 1.83
CA VAL A 457 24.28 2.39 2.00
C VAL A 457 23.64 3.47 1.11
N GLY A 458 23.38 4.65 1.69
CA GLY A 458 22.79 5.79 1.00
C GLY A 458 21.87 6.57 1.92
N GLY A 459 21.27 7.65 1.40
CA GLY A 459 20.37 8.51 2.16
C GLY A 459 21.09 9.47 3.10
N PRO A 460 20.33 10.27 3.88
CA PRO A 460 20.89 11.27 4.78
C PRO A 460 21.45 10.67 6.09
N TRP A 461 21.20 9.39 6.36
CA TRP A 461 21.61 8.71 7.59
C TRP A 461 22.54 7.53 7.27
N GLU A 462 23.58 7.35 8.08
CA GLU A 462 24.45 6.19 7.96
C GLU A 462 23.70 4.88 8.25
N ALA A 463 23.93 3.87 7.43
CA ALA A 463 23.37 2.54 7.64
C ALA A 463 23.96 1.92 8.91
N ARG A 464 23.10 1.67 9.91
CA ARG A 464 23.49 1.02 11.15
C ARG A 464 23.14 -0.46 11.10
N PRO A 465 24.13 -1.37 11.23
CA PRO A 465 23.83 -2.78 11.30
C PRO A 465 23.20 -3.13 12.65
N LEU A 466 22.13 -3.92 12.62
CA LEU A 466 21.61 -4.60 13.79
C LEU A 466 22.23 -5.99 13.90
N THR A 467 22.69 -6.33 15.10
CA THR A 467 23.31 -7.61 15.42
C THR A 467 22.49 -8.36 16.46
N GLY A 468 22.50 -9.69 16.43
CA GLY A 468 21.62 -10.50 17.28
C GLY A 468 20.19 -10.57 16.75
N ALA A 469 19.21 -10.69 17.66
CA ALA A 469 17.82 -10.94 17.32
C ALA A 469 17.06 -9.66 16.97
N TRP A 470 16.59 -9.57 15.73
CA TRP A 470 15.75 -8.49 15.22
C TRP A 470 14.53 -9.05 14.48
N TRP A 471 13.54 -8.19 14.28
CA TRP A 471 12.26 -8.53 13.68
C TRP A 471 11.95 -7.55 12.56
N ALA A 472 11.65 -8.04 11.36
CA ALA A 472 11.06 -7.21 10.31
C ALA A 472 9.53 -7.18 10.48
N THR A 473 8.98 -5.98 10.64
CA THR A 473 7.55 -5.72 10.54
C THR A 473 7.16 -5.37 9.10
N LEU A 474 8.07 -4.74 8.33
CA LEU A 474 7.91 -4.39 6.92
C LEU A 474 9.17 -4.77 6.09
N PRO A 475 9.34 -6.05 5.70
CA PRO A 475 10.57 -6.56 5.09
C PRO A 475 10.91 -5.94 3.72
N SER A 476 9.93 -5.65 2.86
CA SER A 476 10.21 -5.20 1.48
C SER A 476 10.77 -3.77 1.38
N GLY A 477 10.70 -3.00 2.46
CA GLY A 477 11.28 -1.65 2.54
C GLY A 477 12.47 -1.53 3.47
N ALA A 478 12.62 -2.46 4.41
CA ALA A 478 13.65 -2.43 5.44
C ALA A 478 15.07 -2.34 4.85
N GLN A 479 15.33 -3.03 3.73
CA GLN A 479 16.66 -3.07 3.13
C GLN A 479 17.05 -1.79 2.38
N LEU A 480 16.10 -0.94 1.98
CA LEU A 480 16.44 0.28 1.26
C LEU A 480 17.10 1.28 2.22
N ALA A 481 18.07 2.05 1.73
CA ALA A 481 18.60 3.18 2.46
C ALA A 481 17.45 4.12 2.91
N PRO A 482 17.51 4.70 4.12
CA PRO A 482 16.41 5.48 4.71
C PRO A 482 16.31 6.88 4.11
N PHE A 483 16.08 6.95 2.80
CA PHE A 483 15.74 8.17 2.09
C PHE A 483 14.40 8.73 2.62
N GLY A 484 14.29 10.05 2.67
CA GLY A 484 13.10 10.79 3.06
C GLY A 484 12.84 10.88 4.56
N SER A 485 13.67 10.23 5.37
CA SER A 485 13.54 10.31 6.83
C SER A 485 14.14 11.60 7.37
N SER A 486 13.38 12.32 8.20
CA SER A 486 13.86 13.50 8.94
C SER A 486 14.65 13.16 10.21
N ALA A 487 14.71 11.88 10.58
CA ALA A 487 15.43 11.39 11.74
C ALA A 487 16.11 10.03 11.43
N PRO A 488 17.13 9.62 12.19
CA PRO A 488 17.62 8.25 12.12
C PRO A 488 16.47 7.27 12.36
N VAL A 489 16.22 6.38 11.40
CA VAL A 489 15.29 5.26 11.51
C VAL A 489 16.07 3.96 11.64
N ASN A 490 15.36 2.85 11.82
CA ASN A 490 15.95 1.53 12.02
C ASN A 490 16.76 1.43 13.33
N LEU A 491 16.24 2.10 14.37
CA LEU A 491 16.83 2.17 15.70
C LEU A 491 16.46 0.94 16.53
N PRO A 492 17.36 0.47 17.41
CA PRO A 492 17.04 -0.46 18.48
C PRO A 492 15.95 0.08 19.41
N ASP A 493 15.17 -0.80 20.03
CA ASP A 493 14.11 -0.39 20.95
C ASP A 493 14.63 0.38 22.17
N GLU A 494 15.85 0.09 22.63
CA GLU A 494 16.49 0.83 23.71
C GLU A 494 16.73 2.30 23.33
N GLU A 495 17.15 2.57 22.09
CA GLU A 495 17.29 3.93 21.56
C GLU A 495 15.92 4.59 21.36
N LEU A 496 14.94 3.86 20.82
CA LEU A 496 13.56 4.35 20.67
C LEU A 496 12.96 4.83 22.00
N ALA A 497 13.21 4.09 23.09
CA ALA A 497 12.72 4.43 24.43
C ALA A 497 13.29 5.73 24.99
N THR A 498 14.38 6.25 24.43
CA THR A 498 15.01 7.51 24.85
C THR A 498 14.58 8.73 24.05
N LEU A 499 13.82 8.53 22.97
CA LEU A 499 13.35 9.62 22.11
C LEU A 499 12.29 10.47 22.82
N SER A 500 12.21 11.75 22.46
CA SER A 500 11.06 12.58 22.82
C SER A 500 9.79 12.04 22.14
N PRO A 501 8.59 12.30 22.67
CA PRO A 501 7.34 11.83 22.06
C PRO A 501 7.19 12.18 20.57
N GLU A 502 7.54 13.41 20.18
CA GLU A 502 7.49 13.89 18.79
C GLU A 502 8.47 13.15 17.87
N ALA A 503 9.69 12.87 18.36
CA ALA A 503 10.69 12.11 17.62
C ALA A 503 10.30 10.63 17.51
N LEU A 504 9.75 10.06 18.58
CA LEU A 504 9.24 8.69 18.61
C LEU A 504 8.11 8.49 17.60
N GLU A 505 7.12 9.39 17.57
CA GLU A 505 6.03 9.36 16.59
C GLU A 505 6.56 9.34 15.16
N THR A 506 7.53 10.21 14.87
CA THR A 506 8.15 10.30 13.54
C THR A 506 8.88 9.01 13.16
N VAL A 507 9.72 8.46 14.05
CA VAL A 507 10.52 7.27 13.73
C VAL A 507 9.65 6.01 13.68
N ALA A 508 8.72 5.84 14.62
CA ALA A 508 7.88 4.65 14.74
C ALA A 508 6.82 4.53 13.63
N ALA A 509 6.41 5.66 13.03
CA ALA A 509 5.49 5.70 11.90
C ALA A 509 6.12 5.25 10.57
N GLN A 510 7.45 5.22 10.49
CA GLN A 510 8.21 4.82 9.31
C GLN A 510 8.95 3.49 9.49
N GLN A 511 9.44 3.20 10.70
CA GLN A 511 10.33 2.08 10.95
C GLN A 511 9.65 0.72 10.77
N GLY A 512 10.23 -0.08 9.88
CA GLY A 512 9.78 -1.43 9.53
C GLY A 512 10.51 -2.58 10.22
N ILE A 513 11.29 -2.27 11.26
CA ILE A 513 12.12 -3.24 11.97
C ILE A 513 12.14 -2.99 13.48
N ARG A 514 12.42 -4.02 14.28
CA ARG A 514 12.47 -3.95 15.75
C ARG A 514 13.64 -4.76 16.28
N GLN A 515 14.30 -4.28 17.32
CA GLN A 515 15.33 -5.03 18.04
C GLN A 515 14.99 -4.98 19.53
N LEU A 516 14.46 -6.10 20.05
CA LEU A 516 13.97 -6.17 21.41
C LEU A 516 15.12 -6.28 22.41
N PRO A 517 15.08 -5.56 23.54
CA PRO A 517 16.03 -5.77 24.62
C PRO A 517 15.90 -7.20 25.18
N PRO A 518 16.99 -7.84 25.64
CA PRO A 518 16.94 -9.21 26.17
C PRO A 518 15.88 -9.41 27.26
N ALA A 519 15.74 -8.41 28.16
CA ALA A 519 14.74 -8.44 29.22
C ALA A 519 13.29 -8.46 28.69
N VAL A 520 13.02 -7.81 27.55
CA VAL A 520 11.70 -7.81 26.92
C VAL A 520 11.42 -9.16 26.27
N SER A 521 12.40 -9.71 25.56
CA SER A 521 12.31 -11.06 24.95
C SER A 521 12.03 -12.14 25.99
N ARG A 522 12.70 -12.08 27.16
CA ARG A 522 12.45 -12.99 28.27
C ARG A 522 11.05 -12.85 28.85
N ARG A 523 10.58 -11.63 29.12
CA ARG A 523 9.19 -11.40 29.57
C ARG A 523 8.17 -11.91 28.57
N TRP A 524 8.46 -11.82 27.27
CA TRP A 524 7.57 -12.37 26.24
C TRP A 524 7.53 -13.90 26.28
N ALA A 525 8.66 -14.57 26.43
CA ALA A 525 8.71 -16.02 26.65
C ALA A 525 7.92 -16.45 27.90
N GLU A 526 8.09 -15.73 29.02
CA GLU A 526 7.34 -15.96 30.26
C GLU A 526 5.84 -15.78 30.05
N ALA A 527 5.42 -14.72 29.35
CA ALA A 527 4.01 -14.45 29.05
C ALA A 527 3.39 -15.54 28.16
N ILE A 528 4.11 -16.02 27.14
CA ILE A 528 3.67 -17.15 26.29
C ILE A 528 3.38 -18.38 27.14
N VAL A 529 4.33 -18.78 28.00
CA VAL A 529 4.16 -19.95 28.87
C VAL A 529 3.05 -19.71 29.89
N ALA A 530 2.94 -18.51 30.48
CA ALA A 530 1.90 -18.20 31.45
C ALA A 530 0.49 -18.26 30.85
N SER A 531 0.30 -17.78 29.62
CA SER A 531 -1.02 -17.71 28.97
C SER A 531 -1.53 -19.04 28.39
N GLN A 532 -0.65 -20.02 28.14
CA GLN A 532 -1.02 -21.32 27.54
C GLN A 532 -2.22 -22.03 28.20
N PRO A 533 -2.29 -22.21 29.54
CA PRO A 533 -3.37 -23.00 30.15
C PRO A 533 -4.75 -22.38 30.02
N SER A 534 -4.84 -21.05 29.91
CA SER A 534 -6.10 -20.32 29.73
C SER A 534 -6.52 -20.19 28.27
N HIS A 535 -5.66 -20.58 27.32
CA HIS A 535 -5.90 -20.41 25.88
C HIS A 535 -5.92 -21.75 25.13
N GLY A 536 -6.28 -22.85 25.79
CA GLY A 536 -6.56 -24.13 25.11
C GLY A 536 -5.37 -25.08 25.00
N TRP A 537 -4.32 -24.89 25.80
CA TRP A 537 -3.20 -25.83 25.86
C TRP A 537 -3.60 -27.18 26.51
N PRO A 538 -3.11 -28.33 26.00
CA PRO A 538 -2.23 -28.46 24.84
C PRO A 538 -2.98 -28.35 23.51
N TYR A 539 -2.30 -27.76 22.52
CA TYR A 539 -2.85 -27.51 21.20
C TYR A 539 -2.80 -28.77 20.33
N PRO A 540 -3.92 -29.17 19.71
CA PRO A 540 -4.00 -30.35 18.85
C PRO A 540 -3.45 -30.12 17.43
N SER A 541 -3.37 -28.86 16.97
CA SER A 541 -2.84 -28.47 15.65
C SER A 541 -2.19 -27.08 15.71
N LEU A 542 -1.39 -26.72 14.70
CA LEU A 542 -0.84 -25.36 14.61
C LEU A 542 -1.94 -24.35 14.34
N GLU A 543 -2.97 -24.73 13.56
CA GLU A 543 -4.18 -23.91 13.39
C GLU A 543 -4.85 -23.61 14.74
N ALA A 544 -5.03 -24.62 15.60
CA ALA A 544 -5.64 -24.44 16.92
C ALA A 544 -4.79 -23.55 17.84
N TRP A 545 -3.47 -23.65 17.75
CA TRP A 545 -2.56 -22.77 18.48
C TRP A 545 -2.63 -21.32 17.98
N VAL A 546 -2.59 -21.08 16.67
CA VAL A 546 -2.70 -19.73 16.10
C VAL A 546 -4.05 -19.09 16.43
N ARG A 547 -5.14 -19.85 16.36
CA ARG A 547 -6.49 -19.37 16.67
C ARG A 547 -6.76 -19.16 18.15
N SER A 548 -5.85 -19.59 19.04
CA SER A 548 -6.04 -19.48 20.48
C SER A 548 -6.05 -18.03 21.00
N GLY A 549 -5.52 -17.07 20.24
CA GLY A 549 -5.31 -15.70 20.70
C GLY A 549 -4.15 -15.55 21.69
N LEU A 550 -3.37 -16.62 21.92
CA LEU A 550 -2.27 -16.62 22.87
C LEU A 550 -1.18 -15.61 22.51
N LEU A 551 -0.82 -15.51 21.22
CA LEU A 551 0.26 -14.61 20.78
C LEU A 551 -0.12 -13.16 21.03
N GLU A 552 -1.34 -12.75 20.69
CA GLU A 552 -1.90 -11.43 20.96
C GLU A 552 -1.84 -11.10 22.45
N LYS A 553 -2.31 -12.03 23.30
CA LYS A 553 -2.31 -11.86 24.75
C LYS A 553 -0.88 -11.74 25.31
N SER A 554 0.03 -12.60 24.87
CA SER A 554 1.42 -12.62 25.36
C SER A 554 2.20 -11.36 24.96
N LEU A 555 1.98 -10.82 23.75
CA LEU A 555 2.57 -9.56 23.29
C LEU A 555 2.11 -8.37 24.14
N HIS A 556 0.83 -8.35 24.50
CA HIS A 556 0.27 -7.33 25.37
C HIS A 556 0.85 -7.42 26.79
N ASP A 557 0.81 -8.60 27.40
CA ASP A 557 1.20 -8.80 28.81
C ASP A 557 2.69 -8.60 29.05
N SER A 558 3.53 -8.94 28.08
CA SER A 558 4.99 -8.75 28.16
C SER A 558 5.44 -7.31 27.97
N GLY A 559 4.55 -6.46 27.46
CA GLY A 559 4.82 -5.07 27.17
C GLY A 559 5.73 -4.85 25.96
N VAL A 560 5.77 -5.79 25.01
CA VAL A 560 6.65 -5.72 23.82
C VAL A 560 6.49 -4.41 23.03
N ASN A 561 5.27 -3.86 22.96
CA ASN A 561 5.01 -2.60 22.24
C ASN A 561 4.87 -1.39 23.17
N GLN A 562 5.15 -1.50 24.48
CA GLN A 562 4.98 -0.38 25.42
C GLN A 562 5.85 0.83 25.08
N VAL A 563 7.02 0.61 24.49
CA VAL A 563 7.92 1.68 24.03
C VAL A 563 7.27 2.63 23.01
N LEU A 564 6.25 2.16 22.27
CA LEU A 564 5.54 2.94 21.26
C LEU A 564 4.38 3.76 21.85
N GLY A 565 3.87 3.39 23.03
CA GLY A 565 2.63 3.97 23.55
C GLY A 565 1.38 3.56 22.77
N VAL A 566 0.21 4.06 23.19
CA VAL A 566 -1.10 3.63 22.67
C VAL A 566 -1.39 4.21 21.28
N GLU A 567 -0.96 5.44 21.01
CA GLU A 567 -1.25 6.14 19.74
C GLU A 567 -0.60 5.48 18.52
N LEU A 568 0.50 4.76 18.73
CA LEU A 568 1.30 4.10 17.68
C LEU A 568 1.06 2.58 17.62
N ALA A 569 0.07 2.06 18.35
CA ALA A 569 -0.23 0.62 18.37
C ALA A 569 -0.62 0.06 16.99
N ASP A 570 -1.11 0.93 16.10
CA ASP A 570 -1.46 0.60 14.71
C ASP A 570 -0.35 0.92 13.71
N GLY A 571 0.76 1.49 14.17
CA GLY A 571 1.92 1.85 13.35
C GLY A 571 2.76 0.64 12.91
N PRO A 572 3.66 0.85 11.94
CA PRO A 572 4.49 -0.22 11.38
C PRO A 572 5.52 -0.78 12.34
N ALA A 573 5.98 0.00 13.32
CA ALA A 573 6.90 -0.52 14.33
C ALA A 573 6.25 -1.56 15.25
N ALA A 574 4.92 -1.59 15.38
CA ALA A 574 4.23 -2.48 16.32
C ALA A 574 4.39 -3.96 15.94
N LEU A 575 4.93 -4.77 16.87
CA LEU A 575 5.00 -6.22 16.68
C LEU A 575 3.63 -6.86 16.85
N ARG A 576 3.30 -7.77 15.94
CA ARG A 576 2.02 -8.47 15.86
C ARG A 576 2.27 -9.97 15.72
N PRO A 577 1.29 -10.82 16.08
CA PRO A 577 1.38 -12.28 15.90
C PRO A 577 1.78 -12.70 14.48
N GLY A 578 1.29 -11.99 13.46
CA GLY A 578 1.67 -12.21 12.07
C GLY A 578 3.19 -12.14 11.85
N HIS A 579 3.89 -11.19 12.48
CA HIS A 579 5.35 -11.07 12.38
C HIS A 579 6.07 -12.27 13.00
N PHE A 580 5.57 -12.80 14.12
CA PHE A 580 6.08 -14.04 14.71
C PHE A 580 5.93 -15.22 13.74
N LEU A 581 4.76 -15.34 13.14
CA LEU A 581 4.43 -16.46 12.26
C LEU A 581 5.18 -16.38 10.93
N ARG A 582 5.45 -15.16 10.44
CA ARG A 582 6.34 -14.89 9.31
C ARG A 582 7.77 -15.31 9.60
N ALA A 583 8.28 -15.02 10.81
CA ALA A 583 9.65 -15.34 11.20
C ALA A 583 9.84 -16.83 11.51
N PHE A 584 8.93 -17.42 12.28
CA PHE A 584 9.13 -18.74 12.89
C PHE A 584 8.15 -19.80 12.42
N GLY A 585 7.07 -19.46 11.71
CA GLY A 585 6.01 -20.38 11.28
C GLY A 585 6.52 -21.70 10.68
N PRO A 586 7.48 -21.68 9.74
CA PRO A 586 8.07 -22.90 9.17
C PRO A 586 8.78 -23.82 10.17
N LEU A 587 9.22 -23.28 11.31
CA LEU A 587 9.94 -23.99 12.36
C LEU A 587 8.98 -24.52 13.45
N LEU A 588 7.68 -24.22 13.41
CA LEU A 588 6.75 -24.61 14.47
C LEU A 588 6.18 -26.02 14.25
N THR A 589 5.91 -26.72 15.34
CA THR A 589 5.15 -27.98 15.33
C THR A 589 4.27 -28.10 16.58
N VAL A 590 3.11 -28.71 16.43
CA VAL A 590 2.43 -29.39 17.55
C VAL A 590 2.96 -30.82 17.62
N ARG A 591 3.82 -31.13 18.60
CA ARG A 591 4.24 -32.53 18.73
C ARG A 591 3.06 -33.40 19.19
N GLY A 592 2.89 -34.55 18.53
CA GLY A 592 2.04 -35.66 18.98
C GLY A 592 2.62 -36.47 20.14
N ASP A 593 3.62 -35.93 20.84
CA ASP A 593 4.21 -36.54 22.02
C ASP A 593 3.53 -36.09 23.32
N THR A 594 2.64 -35.11 23.23
CA THR A 594 1.63 -34.79 24.25
C THR A 594 0.31 -35.43 23.87
N PHE A 595 -0.18 -36.37 24.68
CA PHE A 595 -1.43 -37.07 24.41
C PHE A 595 -2.23 -37.27 25.70
N MET A 596 -3.51 -37.59 25.52
CA MET A 596 -4.46 -37.77 26.61
C MET A 596 -4.74 -39.26 26.80
N ILE A 597 -4.52 -39.76 28.01
CA ILE A 597 -4.93 -41.11 28.42
C ILE A 597 -6.23 -40.95 29.20
N ARG A 598 -7.31 -41.54 28.68
CA ARG A 598 -8.58 -41.66 29.41
C ARG A 598 -8.75 -43.09 29.88
N SER A 599 -8.89 -43.26 31.18
CA SER A 599 -9.17 -44.54 31.81
C SER A 599 -10.48 -44.44 32.56
N ARG A 600 -11.36 -45.44 32.42
CA ARG A 600 -12.61 -45.53 33.18
C ARG A 600 -12.62 -46.84 33.95
N ALA A 601 -12.79 -46.76 35.26
CA ALA A 601 -13.06 -47.89 36.12
C ALA A 601 -14.54 -47.89 36.48
N VAL A 602 -15.18 -49.05 36.44
CA VAL A 602 -16.57 -49.25 36.84
C VAL A 602 -16.61 -50.34 37.91
N SER A 603 -17.44 -50.19 38.93
CA SER A 603 -17.63 -51.21 39.96
C SER A 603 -18.16 -52.52 39.35
N ALA A 604 -17.94 -53.65 40.03
CA ALA A 604 -18.42 -54.96 39.58
C ALA A 604 -19.95 -55.02 39.42
N THR A 605 -20.67 -54.18 40.17
CA THR A 605 -22.13 -54.02 40.15
C THR A 605 -22.60 -52.97 39.14
N GLY A 606 -21.69 -52.17 38.55
CA GLY A 606 -22.03 -51.10 37.60
C GLY A 606 -22.54 -49.80 38.23
N ASP A 607 -22.62 -49.73 39.56
CA ASP A 607 -23.22 -48.65 40.35
C ASP A 607 -22.31 -47.44 40.60
N ALA A 608 -21.01 -47.54 40.31
CA ALA A 608 -20.06 -46.46 40.48
C ALA A 608 -19.04 -46.44 39.33
N ALA A 609 -18.68 -45.25 38.86
CA ALA A 609 -17.64 -45.07 37.87
C ALA A 609 -16.63 -43.99 38.28
N VAL A 610 -15.35 -44.27 38.04
CA VAL A 610 -14.30 -43.26 38.15
C VAL A 610 -13.66 -43.10 36.78
N GLU A 611 -13.68 -41.88 36.26
CA GLU A 611 -12.96 -41.51 35.06
C GLU A 611 -11.69 -40.73 35.43
N VAL A 612 -10.57 -41.20 34.91
CA VAL A 612 -9.26 -40.57 35.06
C VAL A 612 -8.79 -40.10 33.70
N GLU A 613 -8.56 -38.80 33.57
CA GLU A 613 -8.00 -38.17 32.38
C GLU A 613 -6.59 -37.66 32.71
N TRP A 614 -5.57 -38.23 32.07
CA TRP A 614 -4.18 -37.80 32.16
C TRP A 614 -3.73 -37.15 30.87
N THR A 615 -3.23 -35.92 30.95
CA THR A 615 -2.42 -35.34 29.89
C THR A 615 -0.96 -35.67 30.19
N VAL A 616 -0.30 -36.35 29.26
CA VAL A 616 1.09 -36.78 29.42
C VAL A 616 1.93 -36.28 28.25
N GLN A 617 3.19 -35.94 28.51
CA GLN A 617 4.18 -35.60 27.49
C GLN A 617 5.32 -36.61 27.52
N ARG A 618 5.64 -37.19 26.38
CA ARG A 618 6.82 -38.02 26.19
C ARG A 618 8.07 -37.14 26.33
N VAL A 619 8.97 -37.54 27.21
CA VAL A 619 10.26 -36.87 27.44
C VAL A 619 11.40 -37.72 26.84
N PRO A 620 12.56 -37.14 26.51
CA PRO A 620 13.60 -37.86 25.77
C PRO A 620 14.23 -39.02 26.55
N GLU A 621 14.08 -39.09 27.87
CA GLU A 621 14.60 -40.18 28.69
C GLU A 621 13.87 -41.49 28.41
N THR A 622 14.58 -42.61 28.36
CA THR A 622 13.98 -43.95 28.29
C THR A 622 13.46 -44.40 29.66
N GLN A 623 12.37 -45.16 29.66
CA GLN A 623 11.90 -45.85 30.86
C GLN A 623 12.96 -46.87 31.29
N ALA A 624 13.02 -47.14 32.60
CA ALA A 624 13.88 -48.21 33.13
C ALA A 624 13.55 -49.59 32.54
N ILE A 625 12.31 -49.77 32.07
CA ILE A 625 11.86 -50.94 31.31
C ILE A 625 11.83 -50.57 29.82
N PRO A 626 12.75 -51.09 28.99
CA PRO A 626 12.90 -50.69 27.59
C PRO A 626 11.65 -50.89 26.74
N ALA A 627 10.84 -51.93 27.03
CA ALA A 627 9.60 -52.23 26.32
C ALA A 627 8.52 -51.14 26.48
N LEU A 628 8.61 -50.30 27.52
CA LEU A 628 7.70 -49.17 27.74
C LEU A 628 8.12 -47.91 26.95
N GLY A 629 9.25 -47.96 26.24
CA GLY A 629 9.75 -46.87 25.42
C GLY A 629 10.24 -45.68 26.24
N ARG A 630 9.84 -44.47 25.82
CA ARG A 630 10.26 -43.20 26.44
C ARG A 630 9.44 -42.90 27.69
N ARG A 631 10.04 -42.17 28.65
CA ARG A 631 9.36 -41.70 29.86
C ARG A 631 8.27 -40.73 29.49
N PHE A 632 7.23 -40.70 30.32
CA PHE A 632 6.15 -39.73 30.22
C PHE A 632 6.18 -38.84 31.46
N ARG A 633 6.15 -37.53 31.24
CA ARG A 633 5.89 -36.54 32.28
C ARG A 633 4.38 -36.33 32.35
N VAL A 634 3.78 -36.59 33.51
CA VAL A 634 2.38 -36.24 33.75
C VAL A 634 2.29 -34.72 33.85
N ILE A 635 1.56 -34.14 32.91
CA ILE A 635 1.34 -32.70 32.81
C ILE A 635 0.15 -32.30 33.68
N ARG A 636 -0.93 -33.09 33.61
CA ARG A 636 -2.19 -32.82 34.28
C ARG A 636 -2.92 -34.13 34.53
N ALA A 637 -3.55 -34.24 35.70
CA ALA A 637 -4.47 -35.32 36.01
C ALA A 637 -5.82 -34.72 36.44
N ARG A 638 -6.91 -35.26 35.90
CA ARG A 638 -8.28 -34.98 36.35
C ARG A 638 -8.94 -36.30 36.73
N ILE A 639 -9.60 -36.30 37.86
CA ILE A 639 -10.41 -37.43 38.34
C ILE A 639 -11.84 -36.94 38.42
N ARG A 640 -12.77 -37.67 37.80
CA ARG A 640 -14.20 -37.45 37.88
C ARG A 640 -14.83 -38.67 38.53
N ASN A 641 -15.54 -38.46 39.62
CA ASN A 641 -16.38 -39.47 40.25
C ASN A 641 -17.78 -39.32 39.66
N GLY A 642 -18.29 -40.38 39.05
CA GLY A 642 -19.61 -40.45 38.43
C GLY A 642 -20.54 -41.37 39.18
#